data_AF-A0A5B0WS44-F1
#
_entry.id   AF-A0A5B0WS44-F1
#
_cell.length_a   1.000
_cell.length_b   1.000
_cell.length_c   1.000
_cell.angle_alpha   90.00
_cell.angle_beta   90.00
_cell.angle_gamma   90.00
#
_symmetry.space_group_name_H-M   'P 1'
#
loop_
_entity.id
_entity.type
_entity.pdbx_description
1 polymer ?
#
loop_
_entity_poly.entity_id
_entity_poly.type
_entity_poly.pdbx_seq_one_letter_code
_entity_poly.pdbx_strand_id
1 'polypeptide(L)'
;MAKAISSISVAMAIAATGVSAQTYEVEHVFSVDDLQVDFRGTTFGPAGTASDEDAICGIAGGAACPPEISPVTDKEGITLYPVDTEFGFDVVPFLGAQAKSVESPRDYKEGFVGNIEDGGDVVGIKVSNAETATYKVKPPLGTWCQGLGGTSVKCSTEHYTVLEHALSCNEVIPYFFYDFDAGIQLINSFPDGSDSFDCAQAALDDNLLIIDDGVPGDRLTSVVPGEQMDANDNTTVRFDIAASSDYSVTLKDDGKPLYRWGGLIKRPNDVRLYARLPLPDAWKERDAGGELVNDFAVTSALLYVDHWITNNPNDQLRPEDLENEAATGRKPSYFIEDGYWKSLKDCYEGDGDYLDSDEGSQDPQPIGAGTIFKNPDFALDPGDVPGSAPTDKPFAFSADLVGGFSNGYYTTIDRDPFEWSYVDADATDTFDFVGSPVPLSAEELEARNLALVSGPRWRLKANKFGQDIPGLEIPAIECSAPPFTNANIRYEVGTRVTTVINLLDWDEEEGPSPLATSRGWVEKNDYVEEGDSPEGTVVSTNGLPMTEDFDLAVYIKGDRKPTALYSARLVIDAEGGPVDPPEDPEIGPEDLSLSDPGAPDAVKVGVERTVEVLVNNSAEIAAVDVASVRFLADGELVQEVAVRPIEPASSRRAKFKWTADEPPRTIEWTMELVFDGEVIDTVTDTTIVRPAD
;
A
#
# COMPACT_ATOMS: atom_id res chain seq x y z
N MET A 1 -36.94 40.65 58.91
CA MET A 1 -37.68 39.38 59.10
C MET A 1 -38.10 38.92 57.72
N ALA A 2 -37.38 38.02 57.05
CA ALA A 2 -37.25 36.57 57.27
C ALA A 2 -38.37 35.75 56.59
N LYS A 3 -37.91 34.89 55.64
CA LYS A 3 -38.44 33.58 55.20
C LYS A 3 -39.77 33.51 54.41
N ALA A 4 -40.03 32.56 53.51
CA ALA A 4 -39.25 31.51 52.80
C ALA A 4 -40.24 30.65 51.96
N ILE A 5 -39.80 30.22 50.76
CA ILE A 5 -39.83 28.86 50.14
C ILE A 5 -41.16 28.10 49.96
N SER A 6 -41.43 27.67 48.70
CA SER A 6 -41.63 26.27 48.19
C SER A 6 -42.24 26.33 46.77
N SER A 7 -41.96 25.50 45.76
CA SER A 7 -41.05 24.37 45.52
C SER A 7 -41.09 24.02 44.02
N ILE A 8 -40.01 23.40 43.54
CA ILE A 8 -39.67 22.98 42.17
C ILE A 8 -40.49 21.76 41.71
N SER A 9 -40.74 21.64 40.41
CA SER A 9 -40.80 20.36 39.69
C SER A 9 -40.44 20.61 38.21
N VAL A 10 -39.19 20.29 37.86
CA VAL A 10 -38.68 20.20 36.48
C VAL A 10 -38.90 18.76 36.02
N ALA A 11 -39.66 18.56 34.95
CA ALA A 11 -39.67 17.31 34.21
C ALA A 11 -38.69 17.45 33.05
N MET A 12 -37.57 16.74 33.15
CA MET A 12 -36.54 16.64 32.13
C MET A 12 -37.04 15.64 31.08
N ALA A 13 -37.40 16.12 29.90
CA ALA A 13 -37.57 15.27 28.73
C ALA A 13 -36.17 15.04 28.15
N ILE A 14 -35.67 13.80 28.25
CA ILE A 14 -34.49 13.35 27.53
C ILE A 14 -34.91 13.28 26.06
N ALA A 15 -34.50 14.27 25.27
CA ALA A 15 -34.47 14.15 23.83
C ALA A 15 -33.23 13.32 23.50
N ALA A 16 -33.42 12.11 22.97
CA ALA A 16 -32.38 11.44 22.23
C ALA A 16 -32.09 12.31 20.99
N THR A 17 -30.98 13.05 21.03
CA THR A 17 -30.42 13.69 19.84
C THR A 17 -29.89 12.57 18.97
N GLY A 18 -30.58 12.27 17.88
CA GLY A 18 -29.95 11.56 16.78
C GLY A 18 -28.76 12.40 16.33
N VAL A 19 -27.56 11.83 16.41
CA VAL A 19 -26.36 12.38 15.80
C VAL A 19 -26.63 12.36 14.30
N SER A 20 -26.72 13.52 13.65
CA SER A 20 -26.75 13.56 12.19
C SER A 20 -25.31 13.57 11.70
N ALA A 21 -24.98 12.71 10.75
CA ALA A 21 -23.77 12.84 9.95
C ALA A 21 -23.66 14.27 9.42
N GLN A 22 -22.49 14.90 9.58
CA GLN A 22 -22.19 16.22 9.06
C GLN A 22 -21.33 16.06 7.82
N THR A 23 -21.88 16.42 6.65
CA THR A 23 -21.12 16.54 5.42
C THR A 23 -20.34 17.85 5.43
N TYR A 24 -19.03 17.77 5.27
CA TYR A 24 -18.11 18.87 5.04
C TYR A 24 -17.65 18.86 3.58
N GLU A 25 -17.58 20.03 2.96
CA GLU A 25 -17.15 20.18 1.58
C GLU A 25 -16.31 21.45 1.42
N VAL A 26 -15.19 21.32 0.71
CA VAL A 26 -14.28 22.41 0.40
C VAL A 26 -13.65 22.19 -0.98
N GLU A 27 -13.41 23.27 -1.71
CA GLU A 27 -12.80 23.24 -3.04
C GLU A 27 -11.61 24.22 -3.11
N HIS A 28 -10.52 23.76 -3.73
CA HIS A 28 -9.35 24.56 -4.11
C HIS A 28 -9.26 24.63 -5.63
N VAL A 29 -9.01 25.82 -6.17
CA VAL A 29 -8.76 26.04 -7.60
C VAL A 29 -7.27 26.21 -7.82
N PHE A 30 -6.69 25.37 -8.67
CA PHE A 30 -5.25 25.38 -8.88
C PHE A 30 -4.78 26.61 -9.65
N SER A 31 -3.60 27.12 -9.30
CA SER A 31 -2.95 28.24 -9.96
C SER A 31 -1.42 28.15 -9.86
N VAL A 32 -0.70 29.07 -10.51
CA VAL A 32 0.76 29.16 -10.37
C VAL A 32 1.24 29.39 -8.93
N ASP A 33 0.38 29.89 -8.04
CA ASP A 33 0.69 30.08 -6.62
C ASP A 33 0.92 28.74 -5.90
N ASP A 34 0.37 27.66 -6.44
CA ASP A 34 0.47 26.31 -5.87
C ASP A 34 1.77 25.59 -6.28
N LEU A 35 2.61 26.19 -7.13
CA LEU A 35 3.89 25.60 -7.52
C LEU A 35 4.78 25.41 -6.29
N GLN A 36 5.11 24.16 -5.98
CA GLN A 36 6.08 23.82 -4.96
C GLN A 36 7.50 23.91 -5.54
N VAL A 37 8.44 24.40 -4.74
CA VAL A 37 9.79 24.78 -5.19
C VAL A 37 10.86 23.82 -4.68
N ASP A 38 10.79 23.42 -3.42
CA ASP A 38 11.84 22.66 -2.74
C ASP A 38 11.29 21.61 -1.75
N PHE A 39 12.19 20.80 -1.20
CA PHE A 39 11.87 19.79 -0.17
C PHE A 39 11.63 20.39 1.23
N ARG A 40 11.62 21.71 1.37
CA ARG A 40 11.35 22.41 2.64
C ARG A 40 9.93 22.99 2.68
N GLY A 41 9.11 22.70 1.67
CA GLY A 41 7.74 23.17 1.56
C GLY A 41 7.61 24.61 1.06
N THR A 42 8.65 25.19 0.45
CA THR A 42 8.57 26.51 -0.19
C THR A 42 7.67 26.43 -1.43
N THR A 43 6.80 27.43 -1.61
CA THR A 43 5.94 27.57 -2.80
C THR A 43 6.22 28.87 -3.54
N PHE A 44 5.76 29.01 -4.78
CA PHE A 44 5.72 30.32 -5.44
C PHE A 44 4.76 31.26 -4.70
N GLY A 45 3.57 30.75 -4.35
CA GLY A 45 2.55 31.47 -3.60
C GLY A 45 2.75 31.46 -2.08
N PRO A 46 1.73 31.91 -1.33
CA PRO A 46 1.81 32.07 0.12
C PRO A 46 1.43 30.83 0.93
N ALA A 47 1.02 29.73 0.29
CA ALA A 47 0.44 28.58 0.98
C ALA A 47 1.49 27.70 1.68
N GLY A 48 2.71 27.63 1.13
CA GLY A 48 3.82 26.84 1.67
C GLY A 48 4.38 27.34 2.99
N THR A 49 5.50 26.77 3.41
CA THR A 49 6.25 27.20 4.61
C THR A 49 6.96 28.55 4.39
N ALA A 50 7.29 28.84 3.13
CA ALA A 50 7.87 30.09 2.64
C ALA A 50 7.43 30.36 1.20
N SER A 51 7.68 31.58 0.72
CA SER A 51 7.41 31.98 -0.67
C SER A 51 8.70 32.31 -1.42
N ASP A 52 8.78 31.85 -2.67
CA ASP A 52 9.87 32.13 -3.60
C ASP A 52 9.33 32.69 -4.93
N GLU A 53 9.22 34.02 -4.99
CA GLU A 53 8.75 34.76 -6.16
C GLU A 53 9.70 34.66 -7.38
N ASP A 54 10.94 34.17 -7.17
CA ASP A 54 11.93 33.96 -8.22
C ASP A 54 11.83 32.54 -8.84
N ALA A 55 10.96 31.66 -8.34
CA ALA A 55 10.78 30.31 -8.90
C ALA A 55 10.19 30.29 -10.31
N ILE A 56 9.47 31.36 -10.69
CA ILE A 56 8.86 31.52 -12.02
C ILE A 56 9.40 32.78 -12.68
N CYS A 57 10.07 32.66 -13.82
CA CYS A 57 10.61 33.83 -14.52
C CYS A 57 9.63 34.43 -15.54
N GLY A 58 9.72 35.74 -15.75
CA GLY A 58 8.99 36.47 -16.78
C GLY A 58 7.51 36.71 -16.47
N ILE A 59 7.01 36.20 -15.36
CA ILE A 59 5.70 36.54 -14.81
C ILE A 59 5.71 37.96 -14.24
N ALA A 60 4.56 38.62 -14.20
CA ALA A 60 4.46 39.96 -13.65
C ALA A 60 4.82 39.95 -12.15
N GLY A 61 5.84 40.70 -11.76
CA GLY A 61 6.32 40.76 -10.37
C GLY A 61 7.50 39.84 -10.07
N GLY A 62 7.72 38.79 -10.87
CA GLY A 62 8.83 37.84 -10.70
C GLY A 62 10.15 38.25 -11.36
N ALA A 63 11.14 37.36 -11.25
CA ALA A 63 12.46 37.53 -11.86
C ALA A 63 12.41 37.63 -13.40
N ALA A 64 13.42 38.30 -13.98
CA ALA A 64 13.61 38.26 -15.43
C ALA A 64 14.20 36.91 -15.86
N CYS A 65 13.68 36.34 -16.95
CA CYS A 65 14.23 35.10 -17.50
C CYS A 65 15.66 35.28 -18.04
N PRO A 66 16.53 34.26 -17.92
CA PRO A 66 17.82 34.26 -18.60
C PRO A 66 17.66 34.24 -20.12
N PRO A 67 18.66 34.70 -20.90
CA PRO A 67 18.53 34.88 -22.35
C PRO A 67 18.14 33.63 -23.15
N GLU A 68 18.42 32.44 -22.62
CA GLU A 68 18.21 31.15 -23.27
C GLU A 68 16.78 30.62 -23.13
N ILE A 69 15.96 31.20 -22.25
CA ILE A 69 14.61 30.74 -21.97
C ILE A 69 13.62 31.91 -21.84
N SER A 70 12.38 31.70 -22.24
CA SER A 70 11.35 32.73 -22.19
C SER A 70 9.97 32.11 -22.05
N PRO A 71 8.97 32.87 -21.57
CA PRO A 71 7.58 32.41 -21.60
C PRO A 71 7.15 32.00 -23.01
N VAL A 72 6.30 30.98 -23.10
CA VAL A 72 5.78 30.42 -24.34
C VAL A 72 4.27 30.45 -24.32
N THR A 73 3.64 30.80 -25.44
CA THR A 73 2.19 30.67 -25.59
C THR A 73 1.88 29.35 -26.27
N ASP A 74 0.99 28.57 -25.66
CA ASP A 74 0.59 27.29 -26.19
C ASP A 74 -0.46 27.41 -27.32
N LYS A 75 -1.01 26.26 -27.74
CA LYS A 75 -2.00 26.21 -28.83
C LYS A 75 -3.39 26.72 -28.43
N GLU A 76 -3.69 26.79 -27.15
CA GLU A 76 -4.96 27.30 -26.61
C GLU A 76 -4.88 28.79 -26.26
N GLY A 77 -3.69 29.40 -26.39
CA GLY A 77 -3.46 30.80 -26.10
C GLY A 77 -3.05 31.08 -24.66
N ILE A 78 -2.78 30.03 -23.86
CA ILE A 78 -2.31 30.14 -22.48
C ILE A 78 -0.81 30.43 -22.51
N THR A 79 -0.39 31.43 -21.73
CA THR A 79 1.04 31.74 -21.56
C THR A 79 1.60 30.88 -20.43
N LEU A 80 2.62 30.10 -20.75
CA LEU A 80 3.36 29.25 -19.81
C LEU A 80 4.72 29.88 -19.53
N TYR A 81 5.06 29.99 -18.26
CA TYR A 81 6.27 30.60 -17.73
C TYR A 81 7.26 29.52 -17.29
N PRO A 82 8.56 29.68 -17.58
CA PRO A 82 9.58 28.74 -17.14
C PRO A 82 9.70 28.68 -15.62
N VAL A 83 9.96 27.49 -15.07
CA VAL A 83 10.10 27.25 -13.63
C VAL A 83 11.47 26.69 -13.26
N ASP A 84 11.93 27.03 -12.06
CA ASP A 84 13.13 26.49 -11.42
C ASP A 84 12.76 25.90 -10.05
N THR A 85 12.95 24.59 -9.88
CA THR A 85 12.55 23.80 -8.71
C THR A 85 13.56 22.69 -8.42
N GLU A 86 13.65 22.21 -7.18
CA GLU A 86 14.58 21.13 -6.79
C GLU A 86 14.17 19.74 -7.29
N PHE A 87 12.94 19.58 -7.79
CA PHE A 87 12.36 18.31 -8.19
C PHE A 87 12.85 17.80 -9.57
N GLY A 88 14.15 17.88 -9.79
CA GLY A 88 14.79 17.41 -11.02
C GLY A 88 16.17 16.81 -10.76
N PHE A 89 16.78 16.29 -11.82
CA PHE A 89 18.06 15.59 -11.72
C PHE A 89 19.06 16.04 -12.77
N ASP A 90 20.31 16.20 -12.34
CA ASP A 90 21.47 16.22 -13.22
C ASP A 90 21.95 14.79 -13.43
N VAL A 91 21.93 14.34 -14.69
CA VAL A 91 22.23 12.94 -15.04
C VAL A 91 23.52 12.83 -15.83
N VAL A 92 24.34 11.84 -15.48
CA VAL A 92 25.60 11.56 -16.17
C VAL A 92 25.65 10.06 -16.52
N PRO A 93 25.75 9.70 -17.82
CA PRO A 93 25.85 8.31 -18.25
C PRO A 93 26.92 7.54 -17.48
N PHE A 94 26.56 6.36 -16.99
CA PHE A 94 27.39 5.43 -16.21
C PHE A 94 27.86 5.95 -14.84
N LEU A 95 27.51 7.17 -14.45
CA LEU A 95 27.77 7.71 -13.12
C LEU A 95 26.51 7.65 -12.25
N GLY A 96 25.38 8.10 -12.78
CA GLY A 96 24.11 8.14 -12.06
C GLY A 96 23.36 9.45 -12.30
N ALA A 97 22.51 9.77 -11.35
CA ALA A 97 21.79 11.02 -11.23
C ALA A 97 22.18 11.73 -9.93
N GLN A 98 22.03 13.04 -9.90
CA GLN A 98 22.19 13.86 -8.71
C GLN A 98 20.97 14.78 -8.63
N ALA A 99 20.33 14.86 -7.47
CA ALA A 99 19.25 15.81 -7.26
C ALA A 99 19.75 17.23 -7.53
N LYS A 100 18.92 18.02 -8.21
CA LYS A 100 19.19 19.44 -8.41
C LYS A 100 18.99 20.19 -7.10
N SER A 101 19.72 21.28 -6.95
CA SER A 101 19.45 22.31 -5.95
C SER A 101 19.04 23.59 -6.67
N VAL A 102 18.25 24.45 -6.03
CA VAL A 102 18.02 25.80 -6.56
C VAL A 102 19.35 26.57 -6.53
N GLU A 103 19.99 26.72 -7.69
CA GLU A 103 21.28 27.40 -7.82
C GLU A 103 21.14 28.88 -8.20
N SER A 104 22.17 29.67 -7.91
CA SER A 104 22.30 31.04 -8.41
C SER A 104 23.50 31.15 -9.36
N PRO A 105 23.31 31.49 -10.65
CA PRO A 105 22.06 31.93 -11.27
C PRO A 105 21.10 30.77 -11.63
N ARG A 106 19.78 31.04 -11.52
CA ARG A 106 18.69 30.14 -11.92
C ARG A 106 18.65 29.88 -13.42
N ASP A 107 18.37 28.65 -13.83
CA ASP A 107 18.36 28.24 -15.24
C ASP A 107 16.97 27.91 -15.82
N TYR A 108 15.98 27.69 -14.95
CA TYR A 108 14.55 27.47 -15.24
C TYR A 108 14.25 26.33 -16.23
N LYS A 109 14.98 25.22 -16.16
CA LYS A 109 14.89 24.12 -17.15
C LYS A 109 13.96 22.98 -16.75
N GLU A 110 13.24 23.11 -15.64
CA GLU A 110 12.44 22.04 -15.04
C GLU A 110 11.08 21.89 -15.72
N GLY A 111 10.57 22.96 -16.34
CA GLY A 111 9.31 22.94 -17.07
C GLY A 111 8.71 24.31 -17.22
N PHE A 112 7.41 24.34 -17.48
CA PHE A 112 6.63 25.57 -17.60
C PHE A 112 5.26 25.41 -16.92
N VAL A 113 4.77 26.51 -16.34
CA VAL A 113 3.44 26.60 -15.72
C VAL A 113 2.70 27.86 -16.15
N GLY A 114 1.38 27.85 -16.17
CA GLY A 114 0.59 29.05 -16.43
C GLY A 114 -0.86 28.90 -16.01
N ASN A 115 -1.48 30.00 -15.58
CA ASN A 115 -2.88 30.02 -15.22
C ASN A 115 -3.78 29.83 -16.43
N ILE A 116 -4.84 29.05 -16.23
CA ILE A 116 -6.00 28.98 -17.12
C ILE A 116 -6.99 30.02 -16.60
N GLU A 117 -7.35 30.98 -17.45
CA GLU A 117 -8.28 32.05 -17.08
C GLU A 117 -9.58 31.93 -17.88
N ASP A 118 -10.72 32.11 -17.22
CA ASP A 118 -12.02 32.31 -17.85
C ASP A 118 -12.66 33.59 -17.29
N GLY A 119 -13.09 34.49 -18.17
CA GLY A 119 -13.66 35.77 -17.75
C GLY A 119 -12.71 36.71 -16.96
N GLY A 120 -11.43 36.39 -16.86
CA GLY A 120 -10.44 37.10 -16.03
C GLY A 120 -10.24 36.49 -14.64
N ASP A 121 -10.96 35.42 -14.31
CA ASP A 121 -10.78 34.64 -13.09
C ASP A 121 -9.90 33.41 -13.40
N VAL A 122 -8.99 33.07 -12.48
CA VAL A 122 -8.20 31.84 -12.58
C VAL A 122 -9.11 30.65 -12.29
N VAL A 123 -9.14 29.68 -13.20
CA VAL A 123 -9.98 28.47 -13.11
C VAL A 123 -9.15 27.18 -13.11
N GLY A 124 -7.83 27.28 -13.17
CA GLY A 124 -6.92 26.16 -13.17
C GLY A 124 -5.50 26.56 -13.54
N ILE A 125 -4.63 25.55 -13.64
CA ILE A 125 -3.23 25.66 -14.04
C ILE A 125 -2.96 24.68 -15.19
N LYS A 126 -2.11 25.11 -16.11
CA LYS A 126 -1.52 24.25 -17.13
C LYS A 126 -0.04 24.04 -16.85
N VAL A 127 0.38 22.79 -16.92
CA VAL A 127 1.74 22.36 -16.61
C VAL A 127 2.33 21.68 -17.83
N SER A 128 3.55 22.05 -18.21
CA SER A 128 4.33 21.40 -19.27
C SER A 128 5.72 21.09 -18.75
N ASN A 129 5.94 19.84 -18.39
CA ASN A 129 7.19 19.39 -17.80
C ASN A 129 8.33 19.33 -18.83
N ALA A 130 9.58 19.37 -18.36
CA ALA A 130 10.76 19.13 -19.16
C ALA A 130 10.83 17.69 -19.72
N GLU A 131 11.83 17.47 -20.56
CA GLU A 131 12.14 16.12 -21.05
C GLU A 131 12.70 15.26 -19.92
N THR A 132 12.14 14.06 -19.75
CA THR A 132 12.62 13.06 -18.79
C THR A 132 14.10 12.80 -18.99
N ALA A 133 14.91 13.09 -17.98
CA ALA A 133 16.34 12.87 -18.02
C ALA A 133 16.65 11.36 -18.04
N THR A 134 17.71 10.96 -18.73
CA THR A 134 18.11 9.55 -18.80
C THR A 134 19.62 9.39 -18.69
N TYR A 135 20.05 8.31 -18.03
CA TYR A 135 21.44 7.91 -18.02
C TYR A 135 21.59 6.43 -18.37
N LYS A 136 22.71 6.12 -19.01
CA LYS A 136 23.03 4.76 -19.44
C LYS A 136 23.69 4.00 -18.31
N VAL A 137 23.39 2.71 -18.24
CA VAL A 137 24.04 1.74 -17.34
C VAL A 137 24.39 0.48 -18.11
N LYS A 138 25.22 -0.39 -17.52
CA LYS A 138 25.49 -1.70 -18.11
C LYS A 138 24.28 -2.60 -17.86
N PRO A 139 23.69 -3.26 -18.88
CA PRO A 139 22.70 -4.31 -18.62
C PRO A 139 23.25 -5.40 -17.69
N PRO A 140 22.41 -5.96 -16.79
CA PRO A 140 20.96 -5.77 -16.64
C PRO A 140 20.53 -4.64 -15.68
N LEU A 141 21.39 -3.68 -15.35
CA LEU A 141 21.17 -2.73 -14.24
C LEU A 141 20.12 -1.64 -14.50
N GLY A 142 19.58 -1.54 -15.72
CA GLY A 142 18.65 -0.47 -16.11
C GLY A 142 17.19 -0.87 -15.97
N THR A 143 16.33 0.12 -15.73
CA THR A 143 14.87 -0.07 -15.70
C THR A 143 14.20 0.01 -17.08
N TRP A 144 14.97 0.38 -18.11
CA TRP A 144 14.50 0.51 -19.49
C TRP A 144 15.46 -0.16 -20.47
N CYS A 145 14.93 -0.88 -21.44
CA CYS A 145 15.68 -1.33 -22.60
C CYS A 145 15.66 -0.23 -23.67
N GLN A 146 16.81 0.09 -24.25
CA GLN A 146 16.92 1.05 -25.34
C GLN A 146 17.59 0.42 -26.55
N GLY A 147 16.89 0.43 -27.69
CA GLY A 147 17.40 -0.08 -28.95
C GLY A 147 18.18 0.94 -29.77
N LEU A 148 18.83 0.47 -30.84
CA LEU A 148 19.37 1.35 -31.89
C LEU A 148 18.21 2.10 -32.55
N GLY A 149 18.18 3.42 -32.43
CA GLY A 149 17.05 4.26 -32.88
C GLY A 149 16.45 5.16 -31.80
N GLY A 150 16.86 4.97 -30.54
CA GLY A 150 16.51 5.88 -29.44
C GLY A 150 15.19 5.57 -28.73
N THR A 151 14.36 4.68 -29.29
CA THR A 151 13.16 4.16 -28.62
C THR A 151 13.54 3.31 -27.41
N SER A 152 12.78 3.47 -26.32
CA SER A 152 12.93 2.68 -25.10
C SER A 152 11.61 2.05 -24.68
N VAL A 153 11.69 0.87 -24.09
CA VAL A 153 10.57 0.14 -23.47
C VAL A 153 10.94 -0.15 -22.01
N LYS A 154 9.95 -0.15 -21.11
CA LYS A 154 10.21 -0.47 -19.70
C LYS A 154 10.66 -1.92 -19.62
N CYS A 155 11.73 -2.15 -18.87
CA CYS A 155 12.36 -3.44 -18.64
C CYS A 155 12.59 -3.60 -17.13
N SER A 156 11.50 -3.38 -16.39
CA SER A 156 11.45 -3.58 -14.95
C SER A 156 10.02 -3.89 -14.50
N THR A 157 9.87 -4.67 -13.43
CA THR A 157 8.59 -5.09 -12.84
C THR A 157 8.79 -5.40 -11.36
N GLU A 158 7.71 -5.41 -10.59
CA GLU A 158 7.70 -5.85 -9.18
C GLU A 158 7.37 -7.34 -9.03
N HIS A 159 7.07 -8.01 -10.14
CA HIS A 159 6.65 -9.41 -10.18
C HIS A 159 7.67 -10.27 -10.91
N TYR A 160 8.24 -11.25 -10.21
CA TYR A 160 9.25 -12.16 -10.75
C TYR A 160 8.74 -12.91 -11.98
N THR A 161 7.51 -13.42 -11.94
CA THR A 161 6.89 -14.18 -13.03
C THR A 161 6.74 -13.38 -14.32
N VAL A 162 6.55 -12.06 -14.21
CA VAL A 162 6.53 -11.15 -15.37
C VAL A 162 7.94 -10.95 -15.95
N LEU A 163 8.95 -10.81 -15.09
CA LEU A 163 10.35 -10.77 -15.52
C LEU A 163 10.72 -12.07 -16.23
N GLU A 164 10.38 -13.20 -15.61
CA GLU A 164 10.72 -14.53 -16.09
C GLU A 164 10.09 -14.80 -17.46
N HIS A 165 8.78 -14.57 -17.62
CA HIS A 165 8.08 -14.70 -18.90
C HIS A 165 8.68 -13.81 -20.01
N ALA A 166 9.19 -12.63 -19.65
CA ALA A 166 9.82 -11.73 -20.61
C ALA A 166 11.23 -12.17 -21.04
N LEU A 167 11.96 -12.88 -20.20
CA LEU A 167 13.37 -13.24 -20.42
C LEU A 167 13.60 -14.71 -20.77
N SER A 168 12.66 -15.58 -20.44
CA SER A 168 12.80 -17.02 -20.53
C SER A 168 11.47 -17.70 -20.90
N CYS A 169 11.57 -18.97 -21.29
CA CYS A 169 10.43 -19.87 -21.35
C CYS A 169 10.42 -20.88 -20.19
N ASN A 170 11.38 -20.79 -19.26
CA ASN A 170 11.27 -21.52 -17.99
C ASN A 170 10.28 -20.78 -17.11
N GLU A 171 9.36 -21.49 -16.48
CA GLU A 171 8.38 -20.90 -15.58
C GLU A 171 8.46 -21.54 -14.20
N VAL A 172 8.87 -20.76 -13.18
CA VAL A 172 8.87 -21.17 -11.77
C VAL A 172 7.44 -21.41 -11.29
N ILE A 173 6.53 -20.52 -11.68
CA ILE A 173 5.09 -20.68 -11.50
C ILE A 173 4.49 -21.06 -12.86
N PRO A 174 4.04 -22.31 -13.07
CA PRO A 174 3.53 -22.80 -14.34
C PRO A 174 2.45 -21.92 -14.96
N TYR A 175 2.60 -21.63 -16.24
CA TYR A 175 1.71 -20.75 -16.99
C TYR A 175 1.59 -21.18 -18.46
N PHE A 176 2.38 -20.62 -19.36
CA PHE A 176 2.28 -20.77 -20.82
C PHE A 176 3.25 -21.83 -21.35
N PHE A 177 4.47 -21.83 -20.83
CA PHE A 177 5.56 -22.69 -21.27
C PHE A 177 5.71 -23.97 -20.43
N TYR A 178 4.63 -24.40 -19.77
CA TYR A 178 4.60 -25.58 -18.92
C TYR A 178 3.60 -26.64 -19.41
N ASP A 179 4.01 -27.91 -19.43
CA ASP A 179 3.13 -29.05 -19.72
C ASP A 179 2.55 -29.58 -18.41
N PHE A 180 1.29 -29.22 -18.14
CA PHE A 180 0.58 -29.65 -16.93
C PHE A 180 0.31 -31.17 -16.89
N ASP A 181 0.10 -31.82 -18.05
CA ASP A 181 -0.16 -33.26 -18.12
C ASP A 181 1.11 -34.07 -17.81
N ALA A 182 2.25 -33.59 -18.29
CA ALA A 182 3.55 -34.23 -18.09
C ALA A 182 4.26 -33.76 -16.80
N GLY A 183 3.85 -32.62 -16.23
CA GLY A 183 4.47 -32.02 -15.04
C GLY A 183 5.89 -31.51 -15.30
N ILE A 184 6.16 -31.00 -16.50
CA ILE A 184 7.50 -30.55 -16.93
C ILE A 184 7.42 -29.25 -17.73
N GLN A 185 8.53 -28.53 -17.79
CA GLN A 185 8.70 -27.40 -18.72
C GLN A 185 8.53 -27.89 -20.17
N LEU A 186 7.95 -27.06 -21.04
CA LEU A 186 7.70 -27.41 -22.44
C LEU A 186 8.99 -27.54 -23.26
N ILE A 187 8.93 -28.38 -24.29
CA ILE A 187 9.95 -28.44 -25.35
C ILE A 187 9.40 -27.73 -26.58
N ASN A 188 9.79 -26.47 -26.75
CA ASN A 188 9.40 -25.65 -27.89
C ASN A 188 10.02 -26.21 -29.17
N SER A 189 9.20 -26.54 -30.16
CA SER A 189 9.67 -27.17 -31.41
C SER A 189 9.12 -26.45 -32.62
N PHE A 190 9.91 -26.38 -33.70
CA PHE A 190 9.36 -25.88 -34.97
C PHE A 190 8.22 -26.78 -35.46
N PRO A 191 7.22 -26.23 -36.18
CA PRO A 191 6.12 -27.03 -36.72
C PRO A 191 6.56 -28.17 -37.66
N ASP A 192 7.72 -28.03 -38.31
CA ASP A 192 8.31 -29.06 -39.18
C ASP A 192 9.24 -30.03 -38.44
N GLY A 193 9.42 -29.84 -37.13
CA GLY A 193 10.28 -30.65 -36.26
C GLY A 193 11.77 -30.52 -36.55
N SER A 194 12.20 -29.47 -37.26
CA SER A 194 13.60 -29.30 -37.65
C SER A 194 14.53 -28.94 -36.49
N ASP A 195 14.00 -28.33 -35.44
CA ASP A 195 14.72 -27.94 -34.23
C ASP A 195 13.77 -27.89 -33.03
N SER A 196 14.36 -27.95 -31.84
CA SER A 196 13.64 -27.85 -30.57
C SER A 196 14.52 -27.27 -29.46
N PHE A 197 13.91 -26.53 -28.54
CA PHE A 197 14.55 -26.00 -27.35
C PHE A 197 13.77 -26.41 -26.11
N ASP A 198 14.48 -26.96 -25.13
CA ASP A 198 13.91 -27.43 -23.86
C ASP A 198 13.89 -26.27 -22.86
N CYS A 199 12.70 -25.83 -22.45
CA CYS A 199 12.55 -24.72 -21.51
C CYS A 199 13.09 -25.03 -20.11
N ALA A 200 13.31 -26.30 -19.75
CA ALA A 200 14.05 -26.65 -18.54
C ALA A 200 15.52 -26.18 -18.57
N GLN A 201 16.06 -25.86 -19.74
CA GLN A 201 17.42 -25.34 -19.92
C GLN A 201 17.49 -23.81 -19.97
N ALA A 202 16.35 -23.13 -19.84
CA ALA A 202 16.23 -21.69 -19.99
C ALA A 202 16.15 -20.92 -18.67
N ALA A 203 16.20 -21.61 -17.52
CA ALA A 203 16.03 -21.00 -16.21
C ALA A 203 17.00 -19.82 -15.98
N LEU A 204 16.50 -18.77 -15.32
CA LEU A 204 17.28 -17.56 -15.05
C LEU A 204 18.33 -17.80 -13.96
N ASP A 205 19.41 -17.01 -14.00
CA ASP A 205 20.38 -16.94 -12.93
C ASP A 205 19.82 -16.15 -11.73
N ASP A 206 19.31 -16.86 -10.73
CA ASP A 206 18.79 -16.29 -9.48
C ASP A 206 19.85 -16.10 -8.39
N ASN A 207 21.14 -16.24 -8.73
CA ASN A 207 22.23 -15.94 -7.81
C ASN A 207 22.56 -14.43 -7.87
N LEU A 208 21.65 -13.62 -7.34
CA LEU A 208 21.79 -12.17 -7.24
C LEU A 208 22.90 -11.77 -6.25
N LEU A 209 23.94 -11.10 -6.74
CA LEU A 209 25.05 -10.62 -5.93
C LEU A 209 24.93 -9.10 -5.72
N ILE A 210 24.98 -8.66 -4.47
CA ILE A 210 24.93 -7.25 -4.08
C ILE A 210 26.14 -6.53 -4.64
N ILE A 211 25.90 -5.41 -5.32
CA ILE A 211 26.94 -4.58 -5.91
C ILE A 211 27.37 -3.52 -4.91
N ASP A 212 28.66 -3.50 -4.58
CA ASP A 212 29.30 -2.44 -3.80
C ASP A 212 30.41 -1.78 -4.62
N ASP A 213 30.32 -0.47 -4.82
CA ASP A 213 31.17 0.36 -5.68
C ASP A 213 31.30 -0.15 -7.14
N GLY A 214 30.34 -0.94 -7.62
CA GLY A 214 30.37 -1.61 -8.92
C GLY A 214 31.01 -3.01 -8.93
N VAL A 215 31.31 -3.58 -7.76
CA VAL A 215 31.89 -4.92 -7.60
C VAL A 215 30.85 -5.86 -6.96
N PRO A 216 30.55 -7.02 -7.56
CA PRO A 216 29.68 -8.02 -6.95
C PRO A 216 30.28 -8.60 -5.66
N GLY A 217 29.49 -8.62 -4.60
CA GLY A 217 29.82 -9.13 -3.27
C GLY A 217 28.97 -10.34 -2.89
N ASP A 218 28.38 -10.28 -1.69
CA ASP A 218 27.56 -11.36 -1.13
C ASP A 218 26.23 -11.52 -1.88
N ARG A 219 25.65 -12.72 -1.79
CA ARG A 219 24.33 -13.00 -2.36
C ARG A 219 23.24 -12.26 -1.56
N LEU A 220 22.29 -11.67 -2.26
CA LEU A 220 21.07 -11.14 -1.65
C LEU A 220 20.21 -12.29 -1.12
N THR A 221 19.83 -12.21 0.14
CA THR A 221 19.01 -13.21 0.86
C THR A 221 17.86 -12.59 1.66
N SER A 222 17.84 -11.27 1.83
CA SER A 222 16.79 -10.50 2.48
C SER A 222 16.45 -9.27 1.63
N VAL A 223 15.17 -8.96 1.55
CA VAL A 223 14.63 -7.76 0.89
C VAL A 223 14.17 -6.71 1.88
N VAL A 224 14.50 -6.85 3.17
CA VAL A 224 14.25 -5.83 4.18
C VAL A 224 15.32 -4.74 4.02
N PRO A 225 14.94 -3.48 3.68
CA PRO A 225 15.89 -2.39 3.55
C PRO A 225 16.72 -2.20 4.83
N GLY A 226 18.04 -2.02 4.68
CA GLY A 226 18.98 -1.85 5.78
C GLY A 226 19.52 -3.14 6.41
N GLU A 227 18.97 -4.32 6.09
CA GLU A 227 19.56 -5.59 6.55
C GLU A 227 20.80 -5.99 5.74
N GLN A 228 20.69 -5.96 4.40
CA GLN A 228 21.80 -6.28 3.49
C GLN A 228 22.08 -5.17 2.47
N MET A 229 21.04 -4.46 2.02
CA MET A 229 21.15 -3.29 1.16
C MET A 229 20.05 -2.28 1.49
N ASP A 230 20.30 -0.99 1.26
CA ASP A 230 19.31 0.05 1.48
C ASP A 230 18.32 0.12 0.29
N ALA A 231 17.22 0.88 0.47
CA ALA A 231 16.33 1.21 -0.64
C ALA A 231 17.05 2.09 -1.68
N ASN A 232 16.70 1.92 -2.96
CA ASN A 232 17.37 2.63 -4.06
C ASN A 232 16.38 3.35 -4.98
N ASP A 233 16.44 4.67 -4.96
CA ASP A 233 15.59 5.60 -5.71
C ASP A 233 16.02 5.81 -7.18
N ASN A 234 16.94 4.99 -7.71
CA ASN A 234 17.60 5.15 -9.00
C ASN A 234 18.62 6.31 -9.10
N THR A 235 19.21 6.77 -8.00
CA THR A 235 20.30 7.76 -8.04
C THR A 235 21.59 7.17 -8.56
N THR A 236 21.86 5.91 -8.24
CA THR A 236 23.03 5.21 -8.74
C THR A 236 22.78 3.71 -8.81
N VAL A 237 23.55 3.03 -9.64
CA VAL A 237 23.57 1.55 -9.72
C VAL A 237 24.91 0.99 -9.25
N ARG A 238 25.70 1.81 -8.53
CA ARG A 238 27.00 1.40 -7.98
C ARG A 238 26.87 0.81 -6.58
N PHE A 239 25.76 1.05 -5.90
CA PHE A 239 25.41 0.61 -4.55
C PHE A 239 23.93 0.20 -4.55
N ASP A 240 23.51 -0.51 -3.52
CA ASP A 240 22.10 -0.79 -3.20
C ASP A 240 21.33 -1.43 -4.36
N ILE A 241 21.98 -2.37 -5.01
CA ILE A 241 21.45 -3.15 -6.13
C ILE A 241 22.12 -4.52 -6.15
N ALA A 242 21.35 -5.58 -6.32
CA ALA A 242 21.87 -6.93 -6.51
C ALA A 242 21.70 -7.35 -7.98
N ALA A 243 22.69 -8.00 -8.56
CA ALA A 243 22.65 -8.40 -9.96
C ALA A 243 23.16 -9.82 -10.18
N SER A 244 22.54 -10.50 -11.15
CA SER A 244 22.98 -11.76 -11.70
C SER A 244 23.45 -11.57 -13.15
N SER A 245 23.65 -12.66 -13.88
CA SER A 245 23.92 -12.58 -15.32
C SER A 245 22.72 -12.18 -16.17
N ASP A 246 21.49 -12.41 -15.69
CA ASP A 246 20.26 -12.20 -16.46
C ASP A 246 19.47 -10.95 -16.04
N TYR A 247 19.41 -10.66 -14.74
CA TYR A 247 18.62 -9.53 -14.22
C TYR A 247 19.27 -8.89 -12.98
N SER A 248 18.65 -7.82 -12.48
CA SER A 248 19.03 -7.16 -11.23
C SER A 248 17.81 -6.73 -10.41
N VAL A 249 18.02 -6.49 -9.12
CA VAL A 249 17.00 -6.12 -8.14
C VAL A 249 17.45 -4.92 -7.32
N THR A 250 16.56 -3.95 -7.15
CA THR A 250 16.65 -2.90 -6.13
C THR A 250 15.48 -3.02 -5.16
N LEU A 251 15.64 -2.54 -3.94
CA LEU A 251 14.52 -2.45 -2.98
C LEU A 251 13.87 -1.08 -3.05
N LYS A 252 12.55 -1.06 -2.89
CA LYS A 252 11.80 0.12 -2.49
C LYS A 252 11.94 0.34 -0.97
N ASP A 253 11.47 1.50 -0.52
CA ASP A 253 11.36 1.88 0.90
C ASP A 253 10.46 0.91 1.69
N ASP A 254 9.38 0.42 1.08
CA ASP A 254 8.51 -0.62 1.64
C ASP A 254 9.09 -2.06 1.53
N GLY A 255 10.34 -2.20 1.06
CA GLY A 255 11.02 -3.48 0.87
C GLY A 255 10.59 -4.27 -0.36
N LYS A 256 9.61 -3.81 -1.14
CA LYS A 256 9.21 -4.52 -2.37
C LYS A 256 10.37 -4.54 -3.39
N PRO A 257 10.69 -5.71 -3.97
CA PRO A 257 11.73 -5.82 -4.97
C PRO A 257 11.27 -5.22 -6.31
N LEU A 258 12.16 -4.48 -6.97
CA LEU A 258 12.01 -4.06 -8.35
C LEU A 258 13.03 -4.79 -9.22
N TYR A 259 12.55 -5.77 -9.99
CA TYR A 259 13.31 -6.55 -10.95
C TYR A 259 13.60 -5.76 -12.23
N ARG A 260 14.79 -5.94 -12.82
CA ARG A 260 15.32 -5.08 -13.90
C ARG A 260 16.21 -5.86 -14.88
N TRP A 261 16.13 -5.52 -16.16
CA TRP A 261 16.96 -6.16 -17.20
C TRP A 261 17.39 -5.22 -18.34
N GLY A 262 17.21 -3.92 -18.14
CA GLY A 262 17.51 -2.89 -19.12
C GLY A 262 18.94 -2.36 -19.08
N GLY A 263 19.22 -1.37 -19.93
CA GLY A 263 20.52 -0.65 -20.01
C GLY A 263 20.40 0.86 -19.89
N LEU A 264 19.22 1.36 -19.55
CA LEU A 264 18.89 2.77 -19.41
C LEU A 264 18.07 2.98 -18.13
N ILE A 265 18.30 4.09 -17.46
CA ILE A 265 17.47 4.55 -16.35
C ILE A 265 16.86 5.91 -16.73
N LYS A 266 15.57 6.08 -16.42
CA LYS A 266 14.86 7.34 -16.54
C LYS A 266 14.77 8.00 -15.16
N ARG A 267 15.05 9.30 -15.10
CA ARG A 267 14.81 10.18 -13.96
C ARG A 267 13.93 11.33 -14.44
N PRO A 268 12.60 11.23 -14.26
CA PRO A 268 11.73 12.34 -14.60
C PRO A 268 12.06 13.53 -13.70
N ASN A 269 11.98 14.73 -14.27
CA ASN A 269 11.74 15.91 -13.47
C ASN A 269 10.25 15.89 -13.12
N ASP A 270 9.91 16.36 -11.94
CA ASP A 270 8.53 16.48 -11.48
C ASP A 270 8.20 17.97 -11.36
N VAL A 271 7.02 18.36 -11.82
CA VAL A 271 6.42 19.62 -11.39
C VAL A 271 5.42 19.27 -10.31
N ARG A 272 5.66 19.77 -9.10
CA ARG A 272 4.81 19.50 -7.94
C ARG A 272 3.93 20.70 -7.64
N LEU A 273 2.66 20.41 -7.38
CA LEU A 273 1.68 21.39 -6.95
C LEU A 273 1.24 21.04 -5.53
N TYR A 274 1.08 22.05 -4.69
CA TYR A 274 0.64 21.93 -3.32
C TYR A 274 -0.62 22.76 -3.10
N ALA A 275 -1.67 22.14 -2.57
CA ALA A 275 -2.89 22.79 -2.18
C ALA A 275 -3.19 22.50 -0.71
N ARG A 276 -3.46 23.56 0.07
CA ARG A 276 -3.98 23.46 1.44
C ARG A 276 -5.47 23.71 1.42
N LEU A 277 -6.26 22.70 1.77
CA LEU A 277 -7.72 22.80 1.85
C LEU A 277 -8.12 22.88 3.32
N PRO A 278 -8.86 23.93 3.75
CA PRO A 278 -9.22 24.06 5.14
C PRO A 278 -10.03 22.85 5.64
N LEU A 279 -9.78 22.44 6.88
CA LEU A 279 -10.59 21.45 7.61
C LEU A 279 -11.55 22.14 8.60
N PRO A 280 -12.61 21.46 9.08
CA PRO A 280 -13.53 22.01 10.06
C PRO A 280 -12.83 22.53 11.33
N ASP A 281 -13.14 23.76 11.76
CA ASP A 281 -12.55 24.34 12.98
C ASP A 281 -12.76 23.48 14.24
N ALA A 282 -13.90 22.77 14.30
CA ALA A 282 -14.22 21.88 15.42
C ALA A 282 -13.21 20.72 15.58
N TRP A 283 -12.55 20.30 14.50
CA TRP A 283 -11.57 19.22 14.54
C TRP A 283 -10.23 19.68 15.15
N LYS A 284 -10.00 20.99 15.22
CA LYS A 284 -8.73 21.61 15.65
C LYS A 284 -8.81 22.21 17.05
N GLU A 285 -9.93 22.01 17.74
CA GLU A 285 -10.09 22.52 19.11
C GLU A 285 -9.11 21.80 20.04
N ARG A 286 -8.22 22.56 20.69
CA ARG A 286 -7.23 22.05 21.63
C ARG A 286 -7.55 22.42 23.08
N ASP A 287 -7.20 21.52 24.00
CA ASP A 287 -7.33 21.76 25.43
C ASP A 287 -6.20 22.65 25.98
N ALA A 288 -6.13 22.82 27.31
CA ALA A 288 -5.08 23.64 27.93
C ALA A 288 -3.67 23.01 27.85
N GLY A 289 -3.58 21.70 27.58
CA GLY A 289 -2.34 20.96 27.35
C GLY A 289 -1.86 21.00 25.90
N GLY A 290 -2.73 21.37 24.96
CA GLY A 290 -2.44 21.38 23.52
C GLY A 290 -2.96 20.14 22.79
N GLU A 291 -3.68 19.24 23.47
CA GLU A 291 -4.24 18.02 22.90
C GLU A 291 -5.56 18.31 22.19
N LEU A 292 -5.86 17.59 21.11
CA LEU A 292 -7.15 17.70 20.43
C LEU A 292 -8.30 17.22 21.32
N VAL A 293 -9.33 18.04 21.43
CA VAL A 293 -10.51 17.81 22.28
C VAL A 293 -11.51 16.88 21.60
N ASN A 294 -11.62 16.96 20.28
CA ASN A 294 -12.58 16.22 19.50
C ASN A 294 -11.86 15.18 18.64
N ASP A 295 -12.45 13.99 18.56
CA ASP A 295 -12.12 13.02 17.52
C ASP A 295 -13.42 12.46 16.94
N PHE A 296 -13.70 12.71 15.67
CA PHE A 296 -14.91 12.32 14.97
C PHE A 296 -14.62 11.12 14.08
N ALA A 297 -15.51 10.13 14.06
CA ALA A 297 -15.43 9.03 13.11
C ALA A 297 -15.78 9.54 11.71
N VAL A 298 -14.88 9.29 10.75
CA VAL A 298 -15.06 9.63 9.34
C VAL A 298 -15.66 8.41 8.63
N THR A 299 -16.88 8.56 8.11
CA THR A 299 -17.64 7.46 7.48
C THR A 299 -17.54 7.49 5.96
N SER A 300 -17.12 8.61 5.38
CA SER A 300 -16.82 8.77 3.96
C SER A 300 -15.81 9.89 3.77
N ALA A 301 -14.82 9.69 2.91
CA ALA A 301 -13.88 10.73 2.52
C ALA A 301 -13.48 10.57 1.04
N LEU A 302 -13.95 11.50 0.21
CA LEU A 302 -13.76 11.47 -1.23
C LEU A 302 -13.05 12.72 -1.70
N LEU A 303 -11.99 12.54 -2.50
CA LEU A 303 -11.29 13.63 -3.17
C LEU A 303 -11.61 13.61 -4.67
N TYR A 304 -12.26 14.68 -5.13
CA TYR A 304 -12.60 14.92 -6.53
C TYR A 304 -11.55 15.84 -7.13
N VAL A 305 -10.79 15.37 -8.12
CA VAL A 305 -9.79 16.16 -8.82
C VAL A 305 -10.21 16.33 -10.27
N ASP A 306 -10.42 17.57 -10.70
CA ASP A 306 -10.74 17.93 -12.07
C ASP A 306 -9.46 18.28 -12.84
N HIS A 307 -9.18 17.52 -13.89
CA HIS A 307 -7.94 17.61 -14.63
C HIS A 307 -8.11 17.10 -16.06
N TRP A 308 -7.08 17.21 -16.88
CA TRP A 308 -7.03 16.51 -18.16
C TRP A 308 -6.55 15.08 -17.99
N ILE A 309 -7.14 14.16 -18.75
CA ILE A 309 -6.57 12.82 -18.95
C ILE A 309 -5.11 12.97 -19.36
N THR A 310 -4.21 12.43 -18.56
CA THR A 310 -2.77 12.56 -18.76
C THR A 310 -2.26 11.45 -19.68
N ASN A 311 -1.07 11.63 -20.24
CA ASN A 311 -0.38 10.60 -21.01
C ASN A 311 0.63 9.79 -20.18
N ASN A 312 0.74 10.12 -18.89
CA ASN A 312 1.71 9.56 -17.97
C ASN A 312 0.98 8.90 -16.80
N PRO A 313 0.94 7.55 -16.75
CA PRO A 313 0.29 6.84 -15.66
C PRO A 313 1.03 6.96 -14.31
N ASN A 314 2.15 7.68 -14.26
CA ASN A 314 2.89 7.99 -13.04
C ASN A 314 2.61 9.39 -12.47
N ASP A 315 1.67 10.14 -13.05
CA ASP A 315 1.19 11.37 -12.42
C ASP A 315 0.38 11.02 -11.17
N GLN A 316 0.81 11.52 -10.01
CA GLN A 316 0.35 11.05 -8.70
C GLN A 316 -0.49 12.09 -7.98
N LEU A 317 -1.46 11.59 -7.20
CA LEU A 317 -2.12 12.33 -6.14
C LEU A 317 -1.51 11.85 -4.81
N ARG A 318 -1.10 12.78 -3.95
CA ARG A 318 -0.51 12.51 -2.63
C ARG A 318 -1.27 13.28 -1.54
N PRO A 319 -2.47 12.81 -1.16
CA PRO A 319 -3.18 13.31 0.02
C PRO A 319 -2.34 13.09 1.29
N GLU A 320 -2.09 14.11 2.09
CA GLU A 320 -1.28 14.01 3.32
C GLU A 320 0.10 13.36 3.12
N ASP A 321 0.66 13.47 1.91
CA ASP A 321 1.84 12.75 1.43
C ASP A 321 1.78 11.21 1.52
N LEU A 322 0.61 10.66 1.80
CA LEU A 322 0.38 9.22 1.89
C LEU A 322 0.52 8.58 0.51
N GLU A 323 1.23 7.45 0.49
CA GLU A 323 1.20 6.49 -0.59
C GLU A 323 0.17 5.42 -0.26
N ASN A 324 -0.68 5.06 -1.22
CA ASN A 324 -1.65 4.00 -1.02
C ASN A 324 -1.63 3.05 -2.21
N GLU A 325 -0.96 1.91 -2.00
CA GLU A 325 -0.87 0.83 -2.98
C GLU A 325 -2.06 -0.15 -2.88
N ALA A 326 -2.87 -0.08 -1.81
CA ALA A 326 -4.07 -0.90 -1.64
C ALA A 326 -5.23 -0.43 -2.55
N ALA A 327 -5.30 0.87 -2.84
CA ALA A 327 -6.16 1.41 -3.89
C ALA A 327 -5.66 0.96 -5.26
N THR A 328 -6.27 -0.07 -5.83
CA THR A 328 -5.75 -0.78 -7.02
C THR A 328 -6.58 -0.54 -8.29
N GLY A 329 -7.80 -0.05 -8.14
CA GLY A 329 -8.80 -0.03 -9.19
C GLY A 329 -9.35 -1.41 -9.52
N ARG A 330 -9.92 -1.57 -10.71
CA ARG A 330 -10.50 -2.85 -11.15
C ARG A 330 -9.42 -3.87 -11.48
N LYS A 331 -9.39 -4.96 -10.72
CA LYS A 331 -8.53 -6.13 -10.93
C LYS A 331 -9.12 -7.10 -11.97
N PRO A 332 -8.32 -8.07 -12.46
CA PRO A 332 -8.80 -9.13 -13.35
C PRO A 332 -9.87 -10.00 -12.73
N SER A 333 -10.87 -10.35 -13.52
CA SER A 333 -11.97 -11.22 -13.11
C SER A 333 -11.54 -12.67 -13.13
N TYR A 334 -11.85 -13.42 -12.08
CA TYR A 334 -11.45 -14.82 -11.94
C TYR A 334 -12.49 -15.64 -11.19
N PHE A 335 -12.39 -16.96 -11.29
CA PHE A 335 -13.06 -17.89 -10.39
C PHE A 335 -12.03 -18.82 -9.74
N ILE A 336 -12.42 -19.38 -8.60
CA ILE A 336 -11.61 -20.27 -7.79
C ILE A 336 -12.13 -21.70 -7.96
N GLU A 337 -11.27 -22.62 -8.39
CA GLU A 337 -11.56 -24.04 -8.44
C GLU A 337 -10.40 -24.80 -7.80
N ASP A 338 -10.68 -25.59 -6.75
CA ASP A 338 -9.67 -26.35 -6.01
C ASP A 338 -8.47 -25.49 -5.53
N GLY A 339 -8.69 -24.20 -5.25
CA GLY A 339 -7.68 -23.23 -4.82
C GLY A 339 -6.92 -22.54 -5.96
N TYR A 340 -7.11 -22.98 -7.21
CA TYR A 340 -6.56 -22.34 -8.40
C TYR A 340 -7.42 -21.14 -8.80
N TRP A 341 -6.78 -20.03 -9.16
CA TRP A 341 -7.50 -18.91 -9.75
C TRP A 341 -7.37 -18.99 -11.26
N LYS A 342 -8.50 -18.93 -11.96
CA LYS A 342 -8.58 -19.05 -13.41
C LYS A 342 -9.33 -17.86 -13.99
N SER A 343 -8.92 -17.41 -15.18
CA SER A 343 -9.56 -16.31 -15.89
C SER A 343 -11.05 -16.56 -16.09
N LEU A 344 -11.87 -15.59 -15.67
CA LEU A 344 -13.31 -15.65 -15.88
C LEU A 344 -13.71 -15.16 -17.29
N LYS A 345 -12.87 -14.34 -17.91
CA LYS A 345 -13.14 -13.66 -19.18
C LYS A 345 -12.08 -13.98 -20.22
N ASP A 346 -12.55 -14.16 -21.45
CA ASP A 346 -11.72 -14.14 -22.65
C ASP A 346 -11.07 -12.77 -22.80
N CYS A 347 -9.74 -12.72 -22.87
CA CYS A 347 -9.01 -11.46 -22.90
C CYS A 347 -7.63 -11.58 -23.56
N TYR A 348 -6.85 -10.52 -23.49
CA TYR A 348 -5.47 -10.51 -23.97
C TYR A 348 -4.52 -10.08 -22.87
N GLU A 349 -3.27 -10.50 -22.96
CA GLU A 349 -2.16 -9.96 -22.19
C GLU A 349 -1.58 -8.70 -22.86
N GLY A 350 -0.76 -7.99 -22.11
CA GLY A 350 -0.10 -6.78 -22.60
C GLY A 350 0.88 -7.00 -23.76
N ASP A 351 1.38 -8.22 -23.95
CA ASP A 351 2.20 -8.67 -25.08
C ASP A 351 1.36 -9.16 -26.28
N GLY A 352 0.05 -9.31 -26.10
CA GLY A 352 -0.90 -9.70 -27.14
C GLY A 352 -1.27 -11.18 -27.17
N ASP A 353 -0.79 -11.98 -26.22
CA ASP A 353 -1.24 -13.37 -26.08
C ASP A 353 -2.70 -13.45 -25.62
N TYR A 354 -3.40 -14.52 -26.02
CA TYR A 354 -4.85 -14.65 -25.82
C TYR A 354 -5.20 -15.55 -24.64
N LEU A 355 -5.91 -14.98 -23.68
CA LEU A 355 -6.42 -15.61 -22.47
C LEU A 355 -7.84 -16.11 -22.72
N ASP A 356 -8.12 -17.34 -22.31
CA ASP A 356 -9.43 -17.97 -22.53
C ASP A 356 -10.10 -18.28 -21.19
N SER A 357 -11.41 -18.13 -21.15
CA SER A 357 -12.23 -18.58 -20.02
C SER A 357 -12.45 -20.10 -20.08
N ASP A 358 -12.86 -20.71 -18.97
CA ASP A 358 -13.16 -22.15 -18.94
C ASP A 358 -14.36 -22.52 -19.83
N GLU A 359 -15.18 -21.54 -20.25
CA GLU A 359 -16.30 -21.74 -21.18
C GLU A 359 -15.86 -21.76 -22.67
N GLY A 360 -14.62 -21.38 -22.97
CA GLY A 360 -13.92 -21.57 -24.24
C GLY A 360 -14.29 -20.62 -25.39
N SER A 361 -13.27 -20.08 -26.05
CA SER A 361 -13.35 -19.29 -27.29
C SER A 361 -13.12 -20.11 -28.57
N GLN A 362 -13.65 -19.65 -29.70
CA GLN A 362 -13.43 -20.26 -31.03
C GLN A 362 -12.32 -19.58 -31.87
N ASP A 363 -11.69 -18.49 -31.42
CA ASP A 363 -10.61 -17.78 -32.13
C ASP A 363 -10.04 -16.64 -31.23
N PRO A 364 -8.71 -16.43 -31.06
CA PRO A 364 -7.53 -17.19 -31.53
C PRO A 364 -7.14 -18.38 -30.62
N GLN A 365 -6.01 -19.05 -30.93
CA GLN A 365 -5.52 -20.21 -30.15
C GLN A 365 -5.32 -19.81 -28.69
N PRO A 366 -6.12 -20.35 -27.75
CA PRO A 366 -6.03 -20.00 -26.34
C PRO A 366 -4.80 -20.61 -25.67
N ILE A 367 -4.28 -19.91 -24.65
CA ILE A 367 -3.21 -20.43 -23.78
C ILE A 367 -3.70 -21.69 -23.05
N GLY A 368 -4.98 -21.70 -22.67
CA GLY A 368 -5.70 -22.86 -22.16
C GLY A 368 -7.10 -22.45 -21.69
N ALA A 369 -8.05 -23.39 -21.67
CA ALA A 369 -9.35 -23.17 -21.06
C ALA A 369 -9.14 -22.77 -19.59
N GLY A 370 -9.70 -21.63 -19.18
CA GLY A 370 -9.56 -21.09 -17.83
C GLY A 370 -8.10 -20.84 -17.46
N THR A 371 -7.45 -19.95 -18.21
CA THR A 371 -6.04 -19.60 -18.04
C THR A 371 -5.71 -19.32 -16.57
N ILE A 372 -4.69 -20.01 -16.03
CA ILE A 372 -4.36 -19.97 -14.61
C ILE A 372 -3.70 -18.64 -14.26
N PHE A 373 -4.34 -17.89 -13.35
CA PHE A 373 -3.82 -16.67 -12.71
C PHE A 373 -3.08 -16.97 -11.41
N LYS A 374 -3.48 -18.01 -10.68
CA LYS A 374 -2.84 -18.41 -9.42
C LYS A 374 -2.81 -19.92 -9.29
N ASN A 375 -1.63 -20.45 -8.96
CA ASN A 375 -1.36 -21.85 -8.71
C ASN A 375 -0.69 -22.02 -7.34
N PRO A 376 -1.45 -22.32 -6.27
CA PRO A 376 -0.90 -22.40 -4.92
C PRO A 376 0.05 -23.59 -4.72
N ASP A 377 0.02 -24.62 -5.57
CA ASP A 377 0.91 -25.78 -5.46
C ASP A 377 2.38 -25.44 -5.79
N PHE A 378 2.60 -24.31 -6.46
CA PHE A 378 3.92 -23.80 -6.83
C PHE A 378 4.36 -22.58 -5.99
N ALA A 379 3.53 -22.15 -5.03
CA ALA A 379 3.90 -21.14 -4.06
C ALA A 379 5.21 -21.50 -3.33
N LEU A 380 6.07 -20.50 -3.16
CA LEU A 380 7.37 -20.66 -2.52
C LEU A 380 7.32 -20.22 -1.05
N ASP A 381 8.07 -20.91 -0.19
CA ASP A 381 8.22 -20.56 1.22
C ASP A 381 9.25 -19.42 1.34
N PRO A 382 8.90 -18.24 1.90
CA PRO A 382 9.84 -17.15 2.18
C PRO A 382 11.01 -17.56 3.08
N GLY A 383 10.86 -18.61 3.89
CA GLY A 383 11.90 -19.13 4.78
C GLY A 383 12.88 -20.10 4.13
N ASP A 384 12.64 -20.52 2.88
CA ASP A 384 13.55 -21.42 2.17
C ASP A 384 14.85 -20.71 1.78
N VAL A 385 15.95 -21.47 1.78
CA VAL A 385 17.26 -21.00 1.34
C VAL A 385 17.67 -21.77 0.08
N PRO A 386 17.40 -21.23 -1.12
CA PRO A 386 17.69 -21.93 -2.35
C PRO A 386 19.18 -22.04 -2.65
N GLY A 387 19.54 -23.00 -3.51
CA GLY A 387 20.89 -23.12 -4.07
C GLY A 387 21.22 -21.97 -5.04
N SER A 388 22.37 -22.06 -5.71
CA SER A 388 22.88 -21.00 -6.59
C SER A 388 23.00 -21.43 -8.05
N ALA A 389 22.48 -22.60 -8.43
CA ALA A 389 22.38 -22.99 -9.82
C ALA A 389 21.10 -22.39 -10.43
N PRO A 390 21.08 -22.09 -11.74
CA PRO A 390 19.86 -21.61 -12.41
C PRO A 390 18.67 -22.57 -12.29
N THR A 391 18.92 -23.87 -12.07
CA THR A 391 17.86 -24.87 -11.87
C THR A 391 17.31 -24.92 -10.44
N ASP A 392 17.96 -24.22 -9.49
CA ASP A 392 17.43 -24.08 -8.14
C ASP A 392 16.32 -23.03 -8.16
N LYS A 393 15.36 -23.12 -7.23
CA LYS A 393 14.28 -22.13 -7.12
C LYS A 393 14.84 -20.73 -6.78
N PRO A 394 14.17 -19.63 -7.18
CA PRO A 394 14.51 -18.30 -6.68
C PRO A 394 14.18 -18.18 -5.18
N PHE A 395 14.74 -17.16 -4.53
CA PHE A 395 14.21 -16.71 -3.25
C PHE A 395 12.82 -16.09 -3.47
N ALA A 396 11.89 -16.35 -2.55
CA ALA A 396 10.51 -15.86 -2.62
C ALA A 396 10.40 -14.40 -2.15
N PHE A 397 11.08 -13.50 -2.86
CA PHE A 397 11.16 -12.08 -2.50
C PHE A 397 9.89 -11.28 -2.82
N SER A 398 9.09 -11.74 -3.79
CA SER A 398 7.92 -11.02 -4.29
C SER A 398 6.64 -11.80 -4.04
N ALA A 399 5.53 -11.08 -3.86
CA ALA A 399 4.24 -11.67 -3.51
C ALA A 399 3.73 -12.67 -4.56
N ASP A 400 4.15 -12.55 -5.83
CA ASP A 400 3.79 -13.50 -6.88
C ASP A 400 4.43 -14.88 -6.66
N LEU A 401 5.66 -14.93 -6.15
CA LEU A 401 6.32 -16.20 -5.81
C LEU A 401 5.72 -16.83 -4.54
N VAL A 402 5.43 -16.01 -3.52
CA VAL A 402 4.84 -16.47 -2.26
C VAL A 402 3.38 -16.93 -2.47
N GLY A 403 2.63 -16.22 -3.30
CA GLY A 403 1.24 -16.53 -3.60
C GLY A 403 1.04 -17.53 -4.74
N GLY A 404 2.08 -17.80 -5.54
CA GLY A 404 1.97 -18.63 -6.74
C GLY A 404 1.17 -17.96 -7.87
N PHE A 405 1.28 -16.65 -8.05
CA PHE A 405 0.61 -15.92 -9.13
C PHE A 405 1.40 -16.03 -10.44
N SER A 406 0.71 -16.20 -11.56
CA SER A 406 1.32 -16.31 -12.89
C SER A 406 1.46 -14.94 -13.58
N ASN A 407 2.20 -14.90 -14.70
CA ASN A 407 2.29 -13.72 -15.55
C ASN A 407 0.90 -13.17 -15.93
N GLY A 408 -0.02 -14.05 -16.34
CA GLY A 408 -1.36 -13.68 -16.79
C GLY A 408 -2.14 -12.82 -15.80
N TYR A 409 -1.97 -13.06 -14.49
CA TYR A 409 -2.64 -12.25 -13.47
C TYR A 409 -2.15 -10.79 -13.44
N TYR A 410 -0.92 -10.51 -13.84
CA TYR A 410 -0.34 -9.16 -13.84
C TYR A 410 -0.41 -8.47 -15.19
N THR A 411 -0.50 -9.23 -16.28
CA THR A 411 -0.41 -8.72 -17.65
C THR A 411 -1.74 -8.73 -18.42
N THR A 412 -2.79 -9.40 -17.93
CA THR A 412 -4.10 -9.36 -18.59
C THR A 412 -4.68 -7.95 -18.68
N ILE A 413 -5.28 -7.58 -19.81
CA ILE A 413 -5.93 -6.29 -20.02
C ILE A 413 -7.38 -6.24 -19.49
N ASP A 414 -7.88 -7.31 -18.85
CA ASP A 414 -9.14 -7.27 -18.08
C ASP A 414 -8.92 -6.50 -16.77
N ARG A 415 -8.59 -5.22 -16.83
CA ARG A 415 -8.40 -4.38 -15.65
C ARG A 415 -8.61 -2.92 -16.00
N ASP A 416 -8.82 -2.09 -14.99
CA ASP A 416 -8.75 -0.64 -15.17
C ASP A 416 -8.34 0.02 -13.84
N PRO A 417 -7.12 0.56 -13.73
CA PRO A 417 -6.62 1.15 -12.48
C PRO A 417 -7.34 2.44 -12.09
N PHE A 418 -8.15 3.02 -12.99
CA PHE A 418 -8.83 4.29 -12.79
C PHE A 418 -10.34 4.15 -12.58
N GLU A 419 -10.82 2.92 -12.38
CA GLU A 419 -12.20 2.61 -12.05
C GLU A 419 -12.34 2.14 -10.60
N TRP A 420 -13.46 2.48 -9.99
CA TRP A 420 -13.95 1.85 -8.78
C TRP A 420 -14.30 0.40 -9.07
N SER A 421 -13.82 -0.52 -8.24
CA SER A 421 -13.97 -1.96 -8.40
C SER A 421 -15.01 -2.51 -7.45
N TYR A 422 -15.97 -3.27 -7.99
CA TYR A 422 -17.03 -3.91 -7.24
C TYR A 422 -17.10 -5.40 -7.57
N VAL A 423 -17.62 -6.19 -6.64
CA VAL A 423 -17.93 -7.60 -6.85
C VAL A 423 -19.32 -7.91 -6.29
N ASP A 424 -19.93 -9.02 -6.69
CA ASP A 424 -21.14 -9.53 -6.04
C ASP A 424 -20.87 -9.68 -4.52
N ALA A 425 -21.74 -9.11 -3.69
CA ALA A 425 -21.59 -9.11 -2.24
C ALA A 425 -21.62 -10.53 -1.64
N ASP A 426 -22.19 -11.50 -2.36
CA ASP A 426 -22.25 -12.90 -1.97
C ASP A 426 -21.17 -13.77 -2.67
N ALA A 427 -20.21 -13.16 -3.37
CA ALA A 427 -19.16 -13.88 -4.07
C ALA A 427 -18.26 -14.70 -3.11
N THR A 428 -18.17 -16.01 -3.34
CA THR A 428 -17.26 -16.90 -2.61
C THR A 428 -16.12 -17.43 -3.47
N ASP A 429 -16.46 -17.88 -4.68
CA ASP A 429 -15.53 -18.59 -5.57
C ASP A 429 -15.57 -18.02 -7.00
N THR A 430 -16.31 -16.95 -7.25
CA THR A 430 -16.37 -16.29 -8.56
C THR A 430 -16.37 -14.79 -8.34
N PHE A 431 -15.34 -14.13 -8.84
CA PHE A 431 -15.06 -12.72 -8.65
C PHE A 431 -15.13 -12.04 -10.02
N ASP A 432 -16.35 -11.72 -10.45
CA ASP A 432 -16.59 -10.88 -11.64
C ASP A 432 -16.50 -9.41 -11.23
N PHE A 433 -15.30 -8.82 -11.38
CA PHE A 433 -15.11 -7.43 -11.00
C PHE A 433 -15.78 -6.49 -12.00
N VAL A 434 -16.63 -5.60 -11.48
CA VAL A 434 -17.35 -4.60 -12.24
C VAL A 434 -16.77 -3.22 -11.97
N GLY A 435 -16.40 -2.52 -13.04
CA GLY A 435 -15.81 -1.18 -12.97
C GLY A 435 -16.86 -0.07 -13.01
N SER A 436 -16.57 1.04 -12.34
CA SER A 436 -17.29 2.31 -12.49
C SER A 436 -16.34 3.51 -12.49
N PRO A 437 -16.54 4.53 -13.35
CA PRO A 437 -15.69 5.72 -13.35
C PRO A 437 -15.91 6.64 -12.14
N VAL A 438 -16.98 6.44 -11.38
CA VAL A 438 -17.38 7.19 -10.17
C VAL A 438 -17.93 6.21 -9.13
N PRO A 439 -17.90 6.54 -7.82
CA PRO A 439 -18.47 5.66 -6.81
C PRO A 439 -19.97 5.45 -7.02
N LEU A 440 -20.43 4.21 -6.86
CA LEU A 440 -21.84 3.86 -6.84
C LEU A 440 -22.48 4.31 -5.52
N SER A 441 -23.73 4.78 -5.59
CA SER A 441 -24.53 5.08 -4.40
C SER A 441 -24.88 3.82 -3.62
N ALA A 442 -25.20 3.98 -2.32
CA ALA A 442 -25.67 2.86 -1.50
C ALA A 442 -26.90 2.17 -2.10
N GLU A 443 -27.83 2.93 -2.71
CA GLU A 443 -28.99 2.33 -3.38
C GLU A 443 -28.61 1.53 -4.62
N GLU A 444 -27.59 1.95 -5.37
CA GLU A 444 -27.09 1.20 -6.53
C GLU A 444 -26.35 -0.08 -6.12
N LEU A 445 -25.59 -0.04 -5.03
CA LEU A 445 -24.92 -1.21 -4.47
C LEU A 445 -25.96 -2.24 -4.00
N GLU A 446 -26.95 -1.82 -3.21
CA GLU A 446 -28.03 -2.70 -2.75
C GLU A 446 -28.85 -3.26 -3.92
N ALA A 447 -29.21 -2.42 -4.90
CA ALA A 447 -30.02 -2.86 -6.04
C ALA A 447 -29.31 -3.86 -6.96
N ARG A 448 -27.97 -3.86 -6.98
CA ARG A 448 -27.13 -4.72 -7.82
C ARG A 448 -26.46 -5.84 -7.03
N ASN A 449 -26.68 -5.92 -5.72
CA ASN A 449 -25.99 -6.83 -4.80
C ASN A 449 -24.46 -6.74 -4.90
N LEU A 450 -23.93 -5.51 -4.87
CA LEU A 450 -22.49 -5.28 -5.02
C LEU A 450 -21.84 -4.83 -3.72
N ALA A 451 -20.61 -5.29 -3.49
CA ALA A 451 -19.69 -4.80 -2.47
C ALA A 451 -18.51 -4.06 -3.12
N LEU A 452 -18.03 -2.99 -2.47
CA LEU A 452 -16.81 -2.30 -2.87
C LEU A 452 -15.61 -3.19 -2.58
N VAL A 453 -14.71 -3.32 -3.56
CA VAL A 453 -13.45 -4.05 -3.43
C VAL A 453 -12.29 -3.09 -3.29
N SER A 454 -12.25 -2.05 -4.11
CA SER A 454 -11.21 -1.02 -4.09
C SER A 454 -11.64 0.20 -4.89
N GLY A 455 -11.23 1.38 -4.48
CA GLY A 455 -11.30 2.60 -5.26
C GLY A 455 -10.23 2.64 -6.37
N PRO A 456 -10.26 3.67 -7.22
CA PRO A 456 -9.21 3.87 -8.22
C PRO A 456 -7.88 4.21 -7.56
N ARG A 457 -6.77 3.88 -8.23
CA ARG A 457 -5.42 4.27 -7.80
C ARG A 457 -5.34 5.77 -7.54
N TRP A 458 -4.55 6.17 -6.54
CA TRP A 458 -4.32 7.57 -6.17
C TRP A 458 -3.42 8.29 -7.18
N ARG A 459 -3.96 8.49 -8.37
CA ARG A 459 -3.26 8.99 -9.56
C ARG A 459 -4.18 9.84 -10.40
N LEU A 460 -3.61 10.71 -11.23
CA LEU A 460 -4.38 11.33 -12.29
C LEU A 460 -4.72 10.26 -13.33
N LYS A 461 -5.99 10.25 -13.78
CA LYS A 461 -6.45 9.34 -14.83
C LYS A 461 -5.61 9.50 -16.10
N ALA A 462 -5.02 8.41 -16.56
CA ALA A 462 -4.15 8.38 -17.73
C ALA A 462 -4.68 7.43 -18.82
N ASN A 463 -4.17 7.58 -20.04
CA ASN A 463 -4.58 6.72 -21.15
C ASN A 463 -3.94 5.32 -21.17
N LYS A 464 -3.19 4.94 -20.14
CA LYS A 464 -2.37 3.72 -20.08
C LYS A 464 -2.55 3.00 -18.75
N PHE A 465 -2.35 1.69 -18.73
CA PHE A 465 -2.47 0.84 -17.54
C PHE A 465 -1.46 1.18 -16.42
N GLY A 466 -0.23 1.59 -16.76
CA GLY A 466 0.77 1.99 -15.76
C GLY A 466 1.70 0.86 -15.33
N GLN A 467 1.87 0.67 -14.02
CA GLN A 467 2.98 -0.06 -13.39
C GLN A 467 3.24 -1.45 -14.00
N ASP A 468 2.19 -2.24 -14.16
CA ASP A 468 2.24 -3.67 -14.51
C ASP A 468 2.24 -3.91 -16.02
N ILE A 469 1.55 -3.04 -16.78
CA ILE A 469 1.52 -3.08 -18.25
C ILE A 469 1.96 -1.70 -18.81
N PRO A 470 3.24 -1.36 -18.63
CA PRO A 470 3.72 -0.02 -18.90
C PRO A 470 3.72 0.31 -20.38
N GLY A 471 3.05 1.41 -20.73
CA GLY A 471 3.07 1.96 -22.07
C GLY A 471 1.95 1.47 -22.99
N LEU A 472 1.19 0.44 -22.62
CA LEU A 472 0.01 0.01 -23.35
C LEU A 472 -1.18 0.92 -23.03
N GLU A 473 -1.85 1.42 -24.06
CA GLU A 473 -3.08 2.20 -23.89
C GLU A 473 -4.26 1.32 -23.41
N ILE A 474 -5.16 1.90 -22.62
CA ILE A 474 -6.39 1.21 -22.18
C ILE A 474 -7.40 1.21 -23.35
N PRO A 475 -7.86 0.04 -23.82
CA PRO A 475 -8.74 -0.01 -24.98
C PRO A 475 -10.17 0.41 -24.64
N ALA A 476 -10.85 1.08 -25.58
CA ALA A 476 -12.27 1.44 -25.42
C ALA A 476 -13.18 0.21 -25.46
N ILE A 477 -12.83 -0.78 -26.26
CA ILE A 477 -13.43 -2.11 -26.28
C ILE A 477 -12.57 -3.00 -25.39
N GLU A 478 -13.07 -3.31 -24.19
CA GLU A 478 -12.38 -4.18 -23.25
C GLU A 478 -12.03 -5.53 -23.90
N CYS A 479 -10.86 -6.07 -23.56
CA CYS A 479 -10.37 -7.35 -24.08
C CYS A 479 -10.27 -7.44 -25.62
N SER A 480 -10.10 -6.31 -26.31
CA SER A 480 -9.74 -6.30 -27.74
C SER A 480 -8.24 -6.57 -27.93
N ALA A 481 -7.87 -7.15 -29.08
CA ALA A 481 -6.48 -7.48 -29.38
C ALA A 481 -5.60 -6.22 -29.57
N PRO A 482 -4.43 -6.12 -28.92
CA PRO A 482 -3.44 -5.09 -29.23
C PRO A 482 -2.72 -5.35 -30.58
N PRO A 483 -2.11 -4.34 -31.22
CA PRO A 483 -2.03 -2.93 -30.81
C PRO A 483 -3.31 -2.14 -31.15
N PHE A 484 -3.64 -1.16 -30.32
CA PHE A 484 -4.85 -0.36 -30.48
C PHE A 484 -4.67 0.77 -31.49
N THR A 485 -5.71 1.01 -32.28
CA THR A 485 -5.81 2.24 -33.07
C THR A 485 -6.35 3.37 -32.21
N ASN A 486 -6.12 4.63 -32.60
CA ASN A 486 -6.67 5.80 -31.88
C ASN A 486 -8.19 5.73 -31.66
N ALA A 487 -8.93 5.04 -32.54
CA ALA A 487 -10.38 4.88 -32.41
C ALA A 487 -10.81 3.91 -31.29
N ASN A 488 -9.87 3.14 -30.75
CA ASN A 488 -10.08 2.17 -29.69
C ASN A 488 -9.29 2.52 -28.42
N ILE A 489 -9.05 3.80 -28.15
CA ILE A 489 -8.43 4.27 -26.89
C ILE A 489 -9.56 4.78 -25.99
N ARG A 490 -9.67 4.24 -24.76
CA ARG A 490 -10.74 4.57 -23.81
C ARG A 490 -10.67 6.01 -23.32
N TYR A 491 -9.46 6.44 -22.97
CA TYR A 491 -9.18 7.71 -22.32
C TYR A 491 -8.37 8.61 -23.26
N GLU A 492 -9.03 9.58 -23.90
CA GLU A 492 -8.36 10.49 -24.83
C GLU A 492 -7.58 11.58 -24.07
N VAL A 493 -6.25 11.58 -24.22
CA VAL A 493 -5.33 12.55 -23.58
C VAL A 493 -5.75 13.99 -23.88
N GLY A 494 -5.77 14.84 -22.85
CA GLY A 494 -6.19 16.25 -22.94
C GLY A 494 -7.69 16.47 -22.77
N THR A 495 -8.49 15.40 -22.63
CA THR A 495 -9.92 15.52 -22.30
C THR A 495 -10.08 15.84 -20.81
N ARG A 496 -10.90 16.84 -20.49
CA ARG A 496 -11.26 17.16 -19.08
C ARG A 496 -12.07 16.04 -18.45
N VAL A 497 -11.68 15.63 -17.25
CA VAL A 497 -12.29 14.54 -16.48
C VAL A 497 -12.18 14.84 -14.99
N THR A 498 -13.07 14.25 -14.20
CA THR A 498 -12.94 14.22 -12.74
C THR A 498 -12.51 12.83 -12.31
N THR A 499 -11.38 12.74 -11.61
CA THR A 499 -10.98 11.54 -10.88
C THR A 499 -11.51 11.63 -9.45
N VAL A 500 -12.12 10.57 -8.94
CA VAL A 500 -12.66 10.51 -7.58
C VAL A 500 -11.97 9.39 -6.84
N ILE A 501 -11.12 9.72 -5.87
CA ILE A 501 -10.41 8.72 -5.06
C ILE A 501 -11.07 8.58 -3.69
N ASN A 502 -11.01 7.38 -3.14
CA ASN A 502 -11.44 7.08 -1.78
C ASN A 502 -10.25 7.24 -0.84
N LEU A 503 -10.34 8.17 0.11
CA LEU A 503 -9.29 8.40 1.10
C LEU A 503 -9.34 7.41 2.28
N LEU A 504 -10.42 6.62 2.37
CA LEU A 504 -10.57 5.55 3.35
C LEU A 504 -10.24 4.16 2.79
N ASP A 505 -9.95 4.05 1.49
CA ASP A 505 -9.46 2.80 0.89
C ASP A 505 -8.04 2.58 1.44
N TRP A 506 -7.81 1.51 2.20
CA TRP A 506 -6.54 1.27 2.89
C TRP A 506 -6.29 -0.24 2.99
N ASP A 507 -5.05 -0.63 3.28
CA ASP A 507 -4.73 -2.03 3.52
C ASP A 507 -5.28 -2.47 4.88
N GLU A 508 -6.27 -3.37 4.87
CA GLU A 508 -6.87 -3.88 6.11
C GLU A 508 -5.84 -4.63 6.98
N GLU A 509 -4.76 -5.17 6.40
CA GLU A 509 -3.68 -5.81 7.15
C GLU A 509 -2.86 -4.79 7.97
N GLU A 510 -2.85 -3.52 7.56
CA GLU A 510 -2.21 -2.41 8.28
C GLU A 510 -3.15 -1.73 9.29
N GLY A 511 -4.43 -2.15 9.34
CA GLY A 511 -5.46 -1.58 10.20
C GLY A 511 -6.39 -0.60 9.49
N PRO A 512 -7.21 0.18 10.22
CA PRO A 512 -8.07 1.19 9.61
C PRO A 512 -7.23 2.29 8.96
N SER A 513 -7.77 2.92 7.91
CA SER A 513 -7.13 4.10 7.28
C SER A 513 -6.71 5.12 8.35
N PRO A 514 -5.51 5.73 8.25
CA PRO A 514 -5.12 6.82 9.13
C PRO A 514 -6.09 8.01 9.05
N LEU A 515 -6.89 8.10 7.98
CA LEU A 515 -7.89 9.14 7.77
C LEU A 515 -9.30 8.74 8.25
N ALA A 516 -9.44 7.61 8.96
CA ALA A 516 -10.73 7.15 9.48
C ALA A 516 -11.26 7.96 10.68
N THR A 517 -10.42 8.79 11.31
CA THR A 517 -10.83 9.69 12.40
C THR A 517 -10.31 11.10 12.17
N SER A 518 -11.03 12.13 12.64
CA SER A 518 -10.64 13.53 12.43
C SER A 518 -9.25 13.87 12.95
N ARG A 519 -8.76 13.16 13.98
CA ARG A 519 -7.41 13.35 14.51
C ARG A 519 -6.35 13.06 13.45
N GLY A 520 -6.52 11.98 12.68
CA GLY A 520 -5.58 11.60 11.62
C GLY A 520 -5.53 12.56 10.42
N TRP A 521 -6.46 13.51 10.33
CA TRP A 521 -6.41 14.61 9.36
C TRP A 521 -5.72 15.87 9.89
N VAL A 522 -5.65 16.03 11.21
CA VAL A 522 -5.13 17.25 11.87
C VAL A 522 -3.72 17.05 12.41
N GLU A 523 -3.38 15.81 12.74
CA GLU A 523 -2.06 15.43 13.24
C GLU A 523 -1.28 14.65 12.17
N LYS A 524 0.05 14.81 12.18
CA LYS A 524 0.93 14.05 11.28
C LYS A 524 0.75 12.55 11.55
N ASN A 525 0.38 11.80 10.52
CA ASN A 525 0.30 10.34 10.62
C ASN A 525 1.69 9.69 10.70
N ASP A 526 1.75 8.46 11.21
CA ASP A 526 2.99 7.69 11.37
C ASP A 526 3.51 7.08 10.06
N TYR A 527 2.69 7.06 9.01
CA TYR A 527 3.05 6.57 7.68
C TYR A 527 3.84 7.59 6.85
N VAL A 528 4.01 8.82 7.36
CA VAL A 528 4.76 9.89 6.71
C VAL A 528 6.01 10.22 7.49
N GLU A 529 7.15 10.10 6.83
CA GLU A 529 8.44 10.50 7.39
C GLU A 529 8.63 12.02 7.34
N GLU A 530 9.17 12.58 8.42
CA GLU A 530 9.50 14.01 8.49
C GLU A 530 10.83 14.30 7.78
N GLY A 531 10.83 15.32 6.91
CA GLY A 531 11.98 15.80 6.16
C GLY A 531 12.75 16.95 6.83
N ASP A 532 13.47 17.73 6.02
CA ASP A 532 14.17 18.93 6.49
C ASP A 532 13.20 20.11 6.65
N SER A 533 12.64 20.23 7.85
CA SER A 533 11.66 21.26 8.20
C SER A 533 12.31 22.58 8.63
N PRO A 534 11.83 23.74 8.15
CA PRO A 534 12.08 25.03 8.80
C PRO A 534 11.62 25.04 10.28
N GLU A 535 12.26 25.89 11.10
CA GLU A 535 11.95 25.99 12.54
C GLU A 535 10.47 26.31 12.78
N GLY A 536 9.77 25.43 13.51
CA GLY A 536 8.36 25.59 13.85
C GLY A 536 7.37 25.14 12.77
N THR A 537 7.83 24.43 11.74
CA THR A 537 6.99 23.80 10.72
C THR A 537 7.28 22.30 10.68
N VAL A 538 6.36 21.53 10.10
CA VAL A 538 6.54 20.11 9.81
C VAL A 538 6.40 19.94 8.30
N VAL A 539 7.34 19.24 7.69
CA VAL A 539 7.39 18.99 6.25
C VAL A 539 7.74 17.51 6.06
N SER A 540 7.09 16.83 5.11
CA SER A 540 7.42 15.45 4.79
C SER A 540 8.78 15.33 4.09
N THR A 541 9.33 14.12 3.99
CA THR A 541 10.54 13.85 3.19
C THR A 541 10.37 14.19 1.71
N ASN A 542 9.13 14.21 1.19
CA ASN A 542 8.82 14.68 -0.16
C ASN A 542 8.55 16.19 -0.26
N GLY A 543 8.72 16.93 0.83
CA GLY A 543 8.60 18.38 0.86
C GLY A 543 7.20 18.90 1.11
N LEU A 544 6.19 18.04 1.33
CA LEU A 544 4.82 18.48 1.58
C LEU A 544 4.73 19.15 2.96
N PRO A 545 4.27 20.41 3.07
CA PRO A 545 3.92 20.97 4.37
C PRO A 545 2.84 20.11 5.04
N MET A 546 3.04 19.74 6.31
CA MET A 546 2.10 18.96 7.10
C MET A 546 1.43 19.88 8.14
N THR A 547 0.23 20.34 7.85
CA THR A 547 -0.49 21.35 8.62
C THR A 547 -1.70 20.75 9.34
N GLU A 548 -2.48 21.60 10.03
CA GLU A 548 -3.75 21.19 10.64
C GLU A 548 -4.92 21.21 9.63
N ASP A 549 -4.63 21.49 8.37
CA ASP A 549 -5.56 21.50 7.23
C ASP A 549 -5.22 20.31 6.30
N PHE A 550 -6.11 20.00 5.36
CA PHE A 550 -5.86 18.91 4.42
C PHE A 550 -4.83 19.35 3.37
N ASP A 551 -3.67 18.68 3.37
CA ASP A 551 -2.54 19.00 2.51
C ASP A 551 -2.49 18.03 1.33
N LEU A 552 -2.65 18.56 0.12
CA LEU A 552 -2.65 17.78 -1.12
C LEU A 552 -1.44 18.14 -1.96
N ALA A 553 -0.62 17.13 -2.26
CA ALA A 553 0.39 17.20 -3.31
C ALA A 553 -0.12 16.57 -4.61
N VAL A 554 0.20 17.19 -5.75
CA VAL A 554 0.02 16.60 -7.08
C VAL A 554 1.36 16.61 -7.80
N TYR A 555 1.82 15.42 -8.22
CA TYR A 555 3.09 15.28 -8.93
C TYR A 555 2.83 15.03 -10.40
N ILE A 556 3.19 16.00 -11.24
CA ILE A 556 3.15 15.87 -12.70
C ILE A 556 4.54 15.46 -13.18
N LYS A 557 4.71 14.19 -13.55
CA LYS A 557 6.01 13.61 -13.89
C LYS A 557 6.28 13.73 -15.39
N GLY A 558 7.55 13.89 -15.75
CA GLY A 558 8.03 14.24 -17.11
C GLY A 558 7.41 13.50 -18.30
N ASP A 559 7.56 14.10 -19.50
CA ASP A 559 7.33 13.56 -20.88
C ASP A 559 6.92 14.65 -21.90
N ARG A 560 7.20 15.94 -21.60
CA ARG A 560 7.01 17.13 -22.47
C ARG A 560 5.58 17.45 -22.91
N LYS A 561 4.60 16.60 -22.61
CA LYS A 561 3.21 16.86 -22.98
C LYS A 561 2.54 17.71 -21.89
N PRO A 562 1.83 18.77 -22.26
CA PRO A 562 1.14 19.57 -21.29
C PRO A 562 -0.06 18.81 -20.70
N THR A 563 -0.29 19.00 -19.42
CA THR A 563 -1.51 18.59 -18.71
C THR A 563 -2.14 19.82 -18.06
N ALA A 564 -3.41 19.71 -17.66
CA ALA A 564 -4.12 20.77 -16.96
C ALA A 564 -4.77 20.23 -15.69
N LEU A 565 -4.73 21.02 -14.62
CA LEU A 565 -5.45 20.81 -13.38
C LEU A 565 -6.36 22.00 -13.14
N TYR A 566 -7.59 21.76 -12.70
CA TYR A 566 -8.60 22.79 -12.49
C TYR A 566 -8.89 22.97 -11.02
N SER A 567 -9.45 21.96 -10.36
CA SER A 567 -9.77 22.02 -8.95
C SER A 567 -9.59 20.68 -8.23
N ALA A 568 -9.42 20.76 -6.92
CA ALA A 568 -9.53 19.65 -6.00
C ALA A 568 -10.64 19.96 -5.00
N ARG A 569 -11.60 19.05 -4.86
CA ARG A 569 -12.74 19.19 -3.96
C ARG A 569 -12.80 18.00 -3.02
N LEU A 570 -12.69 18.30 -1.73
CA LEU A 570 -12.75 17.32 -0.65
C LEU A 570 -14.18 17.27 -0.12
N VAL A 571 -14.73 16.07 -0.03
CA VAL A 571 -16.06 15.80 0.55
C VAL A 571 -15.88 14.77 1.64
N ILE A 572 -16.24 15.13 2.87
CA ILE A 572 -16.12 14.27 4.04
C ILE A 572 -17.48 14.16 4.71
N ASP A 573 -17.89 12.94 5.04
CA ASP A 573 -18.98 12.69 5.99
C ASP A 573 -18.37 12.19 7.30
N ALA A 574 -18.69 12.88 8.39
CA ALA A 574 -18.27 12.50 9.73
C ALA A 574 -19.46 12.43 10.69
N GLU A 575 -19.44 11.48 11.61
CA GLU A 575 -20.45 11.33 12.65
C GLU A 575 -20.00 11.99 13.97
N GLY A 576 -20.95 12.63 14.65
CA GLY A 576 -20.71 13.49 15.81
C GLY A 576 -20.67 12.78 17.18
N GLY A 577 -19.60 13.05 17.91
CA GLY A 577 -19.31 12.68 19.31
C GLY A 577 -17.81 12.39 19.42
N PRO A 578 -17.11 12.72 20.53
CA PRO A 578 -15.75 12.21 20.72
C PRO A 578 -15.82 10.69 20.60
N VAL A 579 -15.17 10.12 19.60
CA VAL A 579 -14.78 8.72 19.65
C VAL A 579 -13.82 8.68 20.82
N ASP A 580 -14.18 7.97 21.89
CA ASP A 580 -13.20 7.70 22.93
C ASP A 580 -12.00 7.09 22.20
N PRO A 581 -10.76 7.59 22.44
CA PRO A 581 -9.58 6.98 21.85
C PRO A 581 -9.69 5.47 22.06
N PRO A 582 -9.32 4.63 21.07
CA PRO A 582 -9.37 3.19 21.25
C PRO A 582 -8.74 2.90 22.60
N GLU A 583 -9.53 2.37 23.54
CA GLU A 583 -8.98 1.96 24.83
C GLU A 583 -7.87 0.99 24.48
N ASP A 584 -6.65 1.28 24.93
CA ASP A 584 -5.56 0.31 24.86
C ASP A 584 -6.16 -1.02 25.31
N PRO A 585 -6.06 -2.10 24.52
CA PRO A 585 -6.65 -3.36 24.91
C PRO A 585 -6.19 -3.69 26.33
N GLU A 586 -7.11 -3.74 27.27
CA GLU A 586 -6.86 -4.15 28.65
C GLU A 586 -7.27 -5.62 28.78
N ILE A 587 -6.54 -6.38 29.60
CA ILE A 587 -6.93 -7.77 29.87
C ILE A 587 -8.06 -7.77 30.88
N GLY A 588 -9.21 -8.27 30.46
CA GLY A 588 -10.37 -8.46 31.31
C GLY A 588 -10.35 -9.80 32.06
N PRO A 589 -11.16 -9.94 33.11
CA PRO A 589 -11.37 -11.22 33.79
C PRO A 589 -11.97 -12.30 32.86
N GLU A 590 -12.68 -11.91 31.80
CA GLU A 590 -13.22 -12.80 30.76
C GLU A 590 -12.15 -13.43 29.86
N ASP A 591 -10.97 -12.81 29.78
CA ASP A 591 -9.88 -13.25 28.92
C ASP A 591 -9.01 -14.33 29.55
N LEU A 592 -9.18 -14.56 30.85
CA LEU A 592 -8.40 -15.53 31.60
C LEU A 592 -9.26 -16.68 32.11
N SER A 593 -8.79 -17.91 31.91
CA SER A 593 -9.47 -19.12 32.38
C SER A 593 -8.51 -20.20 32.85
N LEU A 594 -9.02 -21.14 33.63
CA LEU A 594 -8.32 -22.34 34.07
C LEU A 594 -8.74 -23.55 33.25
N SER A 595 -7.78 -24.42 32.96
CA SER A 595 -8.04 -25.73 32.36
C SER A 595 -6.98 -26.74 32.79
N ASP A 596 -7.20 -28.01 32.46
CA ASP A 596 -6.24 -29.11 32.68
C ASP A 596 -5.66 -29.14 34.11
N PRO A 597 -6.49 -29.27 35.16
CA PRO A 597 -5.98 -29.43 36.51
C PRO A 597 -5.21 -30.77 36.59
N GLY A 598 -4.00 -30.70 37.15
CA GLY A 598 -3.06 -31.82 37.23
C GLY A 598 -2.59 -32.03 38.66
N ALA A 599 -3.44 -32.62 39.49
CA ALA A 599 -3.03 -33.17 40.78
C ALA A 599 -2.59 -34.65 40.60
N PRO A 600 -1.69 -35.17 41.44
CA PRO A 600 -1.29 -36.56 41.35
C PRO A 600 -2.43 -37.49 41.79
N ASP A 601 -2.79 -38.49 40.98
CA ASP A 601 -3.83 -39.49 41.33
C ASP A 601 -3.61 -40.14 42.71
N ALA A 602 -2.35 -40.41 43.05
CA ALA A 602 -1.97 -40.95 44.35
C ALA A 602 -0.56 -40.52 44.78
N VAL A 603 -0.40 -40.24 46.08
CA VAL A 603 0.89 -39.90 46.69
C VAL A 603 1.08 -40.72 47.98
N LYS A 604 2.34 -40.99 48.35
CA LYS A 604 2.67 -41.54 49.68
C LYS A 604 3.09 -40.41 50.61
N VAL A 605 2.86 -40.59 51.90
CA VAL A 605 3.29 -39.62 52.93
C VAL A 605 4.79 -39.40 52.86
N GLY A 606 5.21 -38.14 52.96
CA GLY A 606 6.60 -37.72 52.86
C GLY A 606 7.18 -37.70 51.44
N VAL A 607 6.39 -37.99 50.39
CA VAL A 607 6.82 -37.88 48.99
C VAL A 607 6.33 -36.57 48.37
N GLU A 608 7.28 -35.78 47.86
CA GLU A 608 7.00 -34.54 47.13
C GLU A 608 6.42 -34.83 45.73
N ARG A 609 5.34 -34.14 45.39
CA ARG A 609 4.70 -34.15 44.07
C ARG A 609 4.32 -32.75 43.64
N THR A 610 4.09 -32.57 42.35
CA THR A 610 3.66 -31.31 41.77
C THR A 610 2.15 -31.31 41.62
N VAL A 611 1.52 -30.21 41.99
CA VAL A 611 0.12 -29.89 41.67
C VAL A 611 0.18 -28.71 40.72
N GLU A 612 -0.53 -28.80 39.60
CA GLU A 612 -0.51 -27.77 38.56
C GLU A 612 -1.88 -27.56 37.92
N VAL A 613 -2.03 -26.43 37.23
CA VAL A 613 -3.20 -26.10 36.41
C VAL A 613 -2.73 -25.20 35.26
N LEU A 614 -3.42 -25.27 34.13
CA LEU A 614 -3.17 -24.41 32.97
C LEU A 614 -3.98 -23.12 33.10
N VAL A 615 -3.32 -21.98 33.00
CA VAL A 615 -3.96 -20.65 32.88
C VAL A 615 -3.92 -20.27 31.40
N ASN A 616 -5.08 -19.97 30.82
CA ASN A 616 -5.22 -19.57 29.43
C ASN A 616 -5.41 -18.06 29.35
N ASN A 617 -4.84 -17.44 28.31
CA ASN A 617 -5.08 -16.06 27.90
C ASN A 617 -5.71 -16.06 26.51
N SER A 618 -6.97 -15.65 26.40
CA SER A 618 -7.66 -15.49 25.12
C SER A 618 -7.60 -14.08 24.55
N ALA A 619 -7.01 -13.12 25.27
CA ALA A 619 -6.82 -11.77 24.75
C ALA A 619 -5.78 -11.74 23.62
N GLU A 620 -5.86 -10.67 22.82
CA GLU A 620 -4.89 -10.34 21.75
C GLU A 620 -3.62 -9.66 22.29
N ILE A 621 -3.55 -9.45 23.61
CA ILE A 621 -2.39 -8.89 24.31
C ILE A 621 -1.87 -9.80 25.43
N ALA A 622 -0.66 -9.53 25.93
CA ALA A 622 0.01 -10.37 26.93
C ALA A 622 -0.45 -10.11 28.38
N ALA A 623 -0.77 -11.16 29.13
CA ALA A 623 -1.17 -11.11 30.54
C ALA A 623 0.04 -10.96 31.47
N VAL A 624 0.41 -9.73 31.84
CA VAL A 624 1.58 -9.41 32.67
C VAL A 624 1.16 -8.99 34.08
N ASP A 625 1.49 -9.78 35.10
CA ASP A 625 1.32 -9.46 36.53
C ASP A 625 -0.13 -9.14 36.99
N VAL A 626 -1.14 -9.48 36.19
CA VAL A 626 -2.56 -9.17 36.45
C VAL A 626 -3.34 -10.23 37.24
N ALA A 627 -2.79 -11.45 37.44
CA ALA A 627 -3.52 -12.55 38.07
C ALA A 627 -2.66 -13.47 38.96
N SER A 628 -3.31 -14.21 39.86
CA SER A 628 -2.70 -15.28 40.67
C SER A 628 -3.59 -16.53 40.68
N VAL A 629 -2.98 -17.71 40.92
CA VAL A 629 -3.71 -18.97 41.13
C VAL A 629 -3.57 -19.39 42.59
N ARG A 630 -4.69 -19.58 43.27
CA ARG A 630 -4.78 -20.16 44.61
C ARG A 630 -5.03 -21.66 44.51
N PHE A 631 -4.21 -22.44 45.21
CA PHE A 631 -4.34 -23.89 45.35
C PHE A 631 -4.83 -24.21 46.76
N LEU A 632 -6.03 -24.76 46.86
CA LEU A 632 -6.67 -25.17 48.11
C LEU A 632 -6.71 -26.69 48.21
N ALA A 633 -6.44 -27.24 49.40
CA ALA A 633 -6.61 -28.65 49.72
C ALA A 633 -7.72 -28.78 50.77
N ASP A 634 -8.78 -29.53 50.46
CA ASP A 634 -9.98 -29.68 51.29
C ASP A 634 -10.57 -28.33 51.76
N GLY A 635 -10.50 -27.32 50.88
CA GLY A 635 -10.99 -25.96 51.13
C GLY A 635 -10.04 -25.04 51.94
N GLU A 636 -8.84 -25.52 52.31
CA GLU A 636 -7.82 -24.68 52.95
C GLU A 636 -6.74 -24.26 51.94
N LEU A 637 -6.43 -22.96 51.88
CA LEU A 637 -5.37 -22.42 51.02
C LEU A 637 -4.01 -23.00 51.40
N VAL A 638 -3.38 -23.70 50.46
CA VAL A 638 -2.04 -24.29 50.61
C VAL A 638 -0.97 -23.41 49.99
N GLN A 639 -1.24 -22.85 48.82
CA GLN A 639 -0.29 -22.02 48.08
C GLN A 639 -1.01 -21.02 47.18
N GLU A 640 -0.45 -19.83 47.03
CA GLU A 640 -0.83 -18.89 45.97
C GLU A 640 0.38 -18.65 45.06
N VAL A 641 0.17 -18.69 43.74
CA VAL A 641 1.22 -18.55 42.72
C VAL A 641 0.83 -17.41 41.79
N ALA A 642 1.66 -16.36 41.71
CA ALA A 642 1.48 -15.30 40.72
C ALA A 642 1.60 -15.88 39.30
N VAL A 643 0.67 -15.50 38.43
CA VAL A 643 0.71 -15.86 37.02
C VAL A 643 1.80 -15.04 36.37
N ARG A 644 2.80 -15.73 35.80
CA ARG A 644 3.85 -15.07 35.01
C ARG A 644 3.29 -14.67 33.64
N PRO A 645 3.92 -13.70 32.95
CA PRO A 645 3.53 -13.26 31.60
C PRO A 645 3.05 -14.40 30.70
N ILE A 646 1.84 -14.29 30.15
CA ILE A 646 1.28 -15.21 29.15
C ILE A 646 1.07 -14.43 27.86
N GLU A 647 1.69 -14.88 26.77
CA GLU A 647 1.51 -14.28 25.44
C GLU A 647 0.04 -14.36 24.97
N PRO A 648 -0.37 -13.54 23.99
CA PRO A 648 -1.69 -13.61 23.36
C PRO A 648 -2.05 -15.03 22.90
N ALA A 649 -3.33 -15.39 23.02
CA ALA A 649 -3.86 -16.71 22.61
C ALA A 649 -3.05 -17.92 23.13
N SER A 650 -2.34 -17.76 24.25
CA SER A 650 -1.41 -18.76 24.78
C SER A 650 -1.83 -19.24 26.17
N SER A 651 -1.10 -20.22 26.68
CA SER A 651 -1.38 -20.79 27.99
C SER A 651 -0.09 -21.09 28.76
N ARG A 652 -0.17 -21.06 30.09
CA ARG A 652 0.97 -21.30 30.97
C ARG A 652 0.56 -22.05 32.22
N ARG A 653 1.41 -23.00 32.66
CA ARG A 653 1.16 -23.76 33.89
C ARG A 653 1.53 -22.98 35.14
N ALA A 654 0.55 -22.78 36.01
CA ALA A 654 0.78 -22.45 37.41
C ALA A 654 1.00 -23.78 38.16
N LYS A 655 2.09 -23.87 38.94
CA LYS A 655 2.43 -25.11 39.65
C LYS A 655 3.15 -24.87 40.95
N PHE A 656 2.93 -25.75 41.90
CA PHE A 656 3.71 -25.78 43.14
C PHE A 656 4.01 -27.21 43.57
N LYS A 657 4.95 -27.35 44.49
CA LYS A 657 5.33 -28.65 45.06
C LYS A 657 4.67 -28.86 46.41
N TRP A 658 4.07 -30.03 46.57
CA TRP A 658 3.33 -30.41 47.76
C TRP A 658 3.80 -31.77 48.29
N THR A 659 3.78 -31.94 49.60
CA THR A 659 4.11 -33.20 50.28
C THR A 659 2.96 -33.55 51.22
N ALA A 660 2.52 -34.81 51.21
CA ALA A 660 1.45 -35.27 52.09
C ALA A 660 1.98 -35.56 53.50
N ASP A 661 1.30 -35.01 54.51
CA ASP A 661 1.72 -35.12 55.92
C ASP A 661 1.09 -36.31 56.66
N GLU A 662 -0.11 -36.76 56.29
CA GLU A 662 -0.85 -37.82 57.01
C GLU A 662 -1.65 -38.78 56.09
N PRO A 663 -1.58 -40.12 56.29
CA PRO A 663 -2.41 -41.12 55.59
C PRO A 663 -3.46 -41.79 56.51
N PRO A 664 -4.52 -42.44 55.96
CA PRO A 664 -5.01 -42.40 54.57
C PRO A 664 -6.19 -41.43 54.42
N ARG A 665 -6.09 -40.47 53.50
CA ARG A 665 -7.21 -39.59 53.11
C ARG A 665 -7.20 -39.30 51.61
N THR A 666 -8.36 -38.96 51.08
CA THR A 666 -8.47 -38.32 49.76
C THR A 666 -8.45 -36.82 49.98
N ILE A 667 -7.67 -36.10 49.19
CA ILE A 667 -7.64 -34.63 49.16
C ILE A 667 -8.40 -34.17 47.94
N GLU A 668 -9.34 -33.25 48.15
CA GLU A 668 -9.96 -32.47 47.09
C GLU A 668 -9.13 -31.20 46.87
N TRP A 669 -8.62 -31.04 45.65
CA TRP A 669 -7.94 -29.84 45.23
C TRP A 669 -8.93 -28.89 44.56
N THR A 670 -8.86 -27.62 44.95
CA THR A 670 -9.56 -26.53 44.26
C THR A 670 -8.51 -25.53 43.82
N MET A 671 -8.47 -25.23 42.52
CA MET A 671 -7.62 -24.20 41.94
C MET A 671 -8.49 -23.03 41.53
N GLU A 672 -8.27 -21.87 42.13
CA GLU A 672 -9.02 -20.64 41.89
C GLU A 672 -8.11 -19.64 41.18
N LEU A 673 -8.57 -19.08 40.06
CA LEU A 673 -7.89 -17.99 39.37
C LEU A 673 -8.41 -16.67 39.94
N VAL A 674 -7.50 -15.82 40.37
CA VAL A 674 -7.78 -14.55 41.03
C VAL A 674 -7.26 -13.41 40.16
N PHE A 675 -8.15 -12.48 39.82
CA PHE A 675 -7.85 -11.27 39.07
C PHE A 675 -8.37 -10.08 39.90
N ASP A 676 -7.51 -9.08 40.15
CA ASP A 676 -7.81 -7.93 41.01
C ASP A 676 -8.44 -8.26 42.39
N GLY A 677 -8.08 -9.43 42.93
CA GLY A 677 -8.54 -9.90 44.23
C GLY A 677 -9.87 -10.64 44.21
N GLU A 678 -10.54 -10.76 43.05
CA GLU A 678 -11.76 -11.54 42.86
C GLU A 678 -11.47 -12.89 42.19
N VAL A 679 -12.20 -13.94 42.58
CA VAL A 679 -12.09 -15.25 41.95
C VAL A 679 -12.91 -15.23 40.67
N ILE A 680 -12.25 -15.42 39.53
CA ILE A 680 -12.85 -15.33 38.19
C ILE A 680 -13.08 -16.70 37.55
N ASP A 681 -12.31 -17.72 37.95
CA ASP A 681 -12.52 -19.09 37.48
C ASP A 681 -12.09 -20.13 38.54
N THR A 682 -12.61 -21.35 38.45
CA THR A 682 -12.34 -22.43 39.41
C THR A 682 -12.41 -23.81 38.77
N VAL A 683 -11.38 -24.62 39.00
CA VAL A 683 -11.33 -26.04 38.63
C VAL A 683 -10.96 -26.91 39.83
N THR A 684 -11.30 -28.20 39.76
CA THR A 684 -11.06 -29.15 40.86
C THR A 684 -10.42 -30.43 40.40
N ASP A 685 -9.62 -31.06 41.26
CA ASP A 685 -9.04 -32.39 41.05
C ASP A 685 -8.88 -33.14 42.38
N THR A 686 -8.45 -34.40 42.38
CA THR A 686 -8.34 -35.21 43.60
C THR A 686 -7.03 -36.00 43.70
N THR A 687 -6.53 -36.16 44.92
CA THR A 687 -5.34 -36.99 45.21
C THR A 687 -5.63 -38.00 46.32
N ILE A 688 -5.26 -39.26 46.11
CA ILE A 688 -5.34 -40.30 47.15
C ILE A 688 -4.01 -40.38 47.93
N VAL A 689 -4.02 -40.07 49.22
CA VAL A 689 -2.85 -40.20 50.11
C VAL A 689 -2.76 -41.60 50.70
N ARG A 690 -1.64 -42.27 50.46
CA ARG A 690 -1.33 -43.62 50.94
C ARG A 690 -0.31 -43.59 52.07
N PRO A 691 -0.28 -44.61 52.96
CA PRO A 691 0.75 -44.73 53.99
C PRO A 691 2.17 -44.68 53.43
N ALA A 692 3.10 -44.15 54.21
CA ALA A 692 4.53 -44.40 53.97
C ALA A 692 4.78 -45.91 54.19
N ASP A 693 5.47 -46.56 53.25
CA ASP A 693 5.91 -47.96 53.42
C ASP A 693 7.10 -48.04 54.40
#